data_AF-A0A7X4FQE5-F1
#
_entry.id   AF-A0A7X4FQE5-F1
#
_cell.length_a   1.000
_cell.length_b   1.000
_cell.length_c   1.000
_cell.angle_alpha   90.00
_cell.angle_beta   90.00
_cell.angle_gamma   90.00
#
_symmetry.space_group_name_H-M   'P 1'
#
loop_
_entity.id
_entity.type
_entity.pdbx_description
1 polymer ?
#
loop_
_entity_poly.entity_id
_entity_poly.type
_entity_poly.pdbx_seq_one_letter_code
_entity_poly.pdbx_strand_id
1 'polypeptide(L)'
;MMLQSDPAATPGDTRSRGALSTLSTRLAEAREELRAAAARARAGVRTLRRYSTRIDDILKDIYEAGRQLTDKPTALIPLGGYGRRHLCQCSDIDLLIVVDGEIGAPEERFLRAILHPLWDLGLEVGHQVRRVAEFGEPEADNPEYLAALLDARFLVGDANVFERSAKACLAAESPWRAPMRAALIDLARQRHGQFNHTVFQLEPDIKDAPGGLRDATAIRLLARMARGAPGEPYTDVGRLDEAEDFMLRVRSIVHMERKHNVNVLDHGMQEVVAERFGSPGDQKRRQVELLMSTYYHHARRIDRSMMTVLKSSQAPPDRNRTVKPIGDDLETAWDGVRFVDGTLASIQPQSWLRPFEAALNEDAEVSEQVLTCIERHGERYAPESFFPTDEERDRLLRVLHPRPGLYARLSDMHGRGLLGRMFPEFQKVYCLVVRDFYHKYTVDEHTLRTIRNVEHLCTPRTDSRKRFAGVLRELEQPELLVLALLFHDVGKWTNKNHSEEGVRMAIGALRRLRLPEKSIATVEFLIRHHLQMSVLAFRRDVEDPETATQFARLVGTEERLKLLCLLTLADVDAVSPGVMTPWKEEMLWRLYVETYNRLTLGYSDDAIEDAEAVREELSAQRPADVSAADLDAFIEGLPRRYLRVVDRPRVYEHVRLARGLEPREVRSLLEQKDAAWELSTIALDQPGLFANVCGVLSYFGMDILRGQAMTNRHGLVLDIFQFADQEGYLRLNQVARDELTALLEDVIAGNVDIADKLRGRWGSRSTGRPQQPMRPTVRFNNHYSRRFTVREVVTANAWGLLYRLSHVLSARG
;
A
#
# COMPACT_ATOMS: atom_id res chain seq x y z
N MET A 1 -11.85 34.00 -26.67
CA MET A 1 -12.06 34.67 -27.97
C MET A 1 -10.70 34.78 -28.66
N MET A 2 -10.49 33.98 -29.71
CA MET A 2 -9.27 34.02 -30.52
C MET A 2 -9.18 35.36 -31.25
N LEU A 3 -8.04 36.05 -31.17
CA LEU A 3 -7.73 37.17 -32.06
C LEU A 3 -6.34 36.97 -32.66
N GLN A 4 -6.32 37.07 -33.98
CA GLN A 4 -5.20 36.91 -34.88
C GLN A 4 -4.15 38.01 -34.69
N SER A 5 -2.90 37.62 -34.93
CA SER A 5 -1.70 38.45 -35.00
C SER A 5 -1.72 39.38 -36.22
N ASP A 6 -1.37 40.65 -36.04
CA ASP A 6 -1.01 41.58 -37.11
C ASP A 6 0.29 42.32 -36.75
N PRO A 7 1.33 42.37 -37.62
CA PRO A 7 2.63 42.95 -37.29
C PRO A 7 2.82 44.34 -37.91
N ALA A 8 2.94 45.37 -37.07
CA ALA A 8 3.50 46.66 -37.48
C ALA A 8 4.39 47.21 -36.36
N ALA A 9 5.71 47.00 -36.51
CA ALA A 9 6.72 47.49 -35.59
C ALA A 9 6.79 49.03 -35.61
N THR A 10 6.46 49.65 -34.49
CA THR A 10 6.68 51.09 -34.22
C THR A 10 7.93 51.28 -33.35
N PRO A 11 8.55 52.49 -33.33
CA PRO A 11 9.85 52.75 -32.68
C PRO A 11 9.91 52.57 -31.15
N GLY A 12 8.82 52.10 -30.52
CA GLY A 12 8.76 51.71 -29.10
C GLY A 12 9.23 50.28 -28.79
N ASP A 13 9.45 49.44 -29.82
CA ASP A 13 9.78 48.01 -29.68
C ASP A 13 11.21 47.77 -29.11
N THR A 14 12.17 48.66 -29.35
CA THR A 14 13.55 48.50 -28.84
C THR A 14 13.70 48.73 -27.33
N ARG A 15 12.94 49.67 -26.73
CA ARG A 15 12.91 49.87 -25.27
C ARG A 15 12.19 48.73 -24.54
N SER A 16 11.09 48.24 -25.12
CA SER A 16 10.33 47.10 -24.59
C SER A 16 11.17 45.81 -24.60
N ARG A 17 11.89 45.53 -25.70
CA ARG A 17 12.83 44.40 -25.80
C ARG A 17 14.01 44.49 -24.81
N GLY A 18 14.57 45.68 -24.60
CA GLY A 18 15.65 45.89 -23.63
C GLY A 18 15.22 45.63 -22.18
N ALA A 19 14.05 46.12 -21.78
CA ALA A 19 13.48 45.85 -20.46
C ALA A 19 13.17 44.35 -20.27
N LEU A 20 12.56 43.70 -21.26
CA LEU A 20 12.26 42.26 -21.21
C LEU A 20 13.55 41.41 -21.11
N SER A 21 14.62 41.79 -21.83
CA SER A 21 15.92 41.11 -21.75
C SER A 21 16.57 41.19 -20.36
N THR A 22 16.39 42.32 -19.67
CA THR A 22 16.89 42.52 -18.30
C THR A 22 16.12 41.66 -17.30
N LEU A 23 14.78 41.63 -17.41
CA LEU A 23 13.93 40.79 -16.57
C LEU A 23 14.20 39.29 -16.80
N SER A 24 14.40 38.88 -18.05
CA SER A 24 14.76 37.51 -18.41
C SER A 24 16.10 37.08 -17.80
N THR A 25 17.10 37.97 -17.82
CA THR A 25 18.41 37.73 -17.20
C THR A 25 18.28 37.53 -15.69
N ARG A 26 17.54 38.41 -14.99
CA ARG A 26 17.30 38.28 -13.54
C ARG A 26 16.53 37.01 -13.17
N LEU A 27 15.56 36.61 -13.99
CA LEU A 27 14.84 35.36 -13.80
C LEU A 27 15.77 34.15 -13.97
N ALA A 28 16.65 34.17 -14.97
CA ALA A 28 17.64 33.12 -15.20
C ALA A 28 18.61 32.99 -14.01
N GLU A 29 19.11 34.12 -13.49
CA GLU A 29 19.95 34.15 -12.28
C GLU A 29 19.24 33.57 -11.06
N ALA A 30 17.98 33.97 -10.83
CA ALA A 30 17.18 33.46 -9.72
C ALA A 30 16.96 31.94 -9.82
N ARG A 31 16.69 31.44 -11.03
CA ARG A 31 16.53 30.00 -11.30
C ARG A 31 17.84 29.23 -11.11
N GLU A 32 18.98 29.81 -11.49
CA GLU A 32 20.29 29.19 -11.30
C GLU A 32 20.69 29.11 -9.82
N GLU A 33 20.44 30.17 -9.03
CA GLU A 33 20.63 30.13 -7.57
C GLU A 33 19.81 28.99 -6.92
N LEU A 34 18.54 28.85 -7.32
CA LEU A 34 17.66 27.79 -6.82
C LEU A 34 18.13 26.39 -7.26
N ARG A 35 18.55 26.25 -8.53
CA ARG A 35 19.10 25.00 -9.08
C ARG A 35 20.35 24.55 -8.34
N ALA A 36 21.29 25.47 -8.11
CA ALA A 36 22.53 25.19 -7.37
C ALA A 36 22.24 24.76 -5.92
N ALA A 37 21.24 25.36 -5.27
CA ALA A 37 20.79 24.92 -3.95
C ALA A 37 20.13 23.55 -3.99
N ALA A 38 19.24 23.27 -4.95
CA ALA A 38 18.55 21.98 -5.10
C ALA A 38 19.53 20.83 -5.42
N ALA A 39 20.58 21.08 -6.21
CA ALA A 39 21.65 20.11 -6.49
C ALA A 39 22.35 19.60 -5.21
N ARG A 40 22.37 20.42 -4.15
CA ARG A 40 22.95 20.06 -2.84
C ARG A 40 21.89 19.72 -1.80
N ALA A 41 20.64 19.49 -2.24
CA ALA A 41 19.47 19.34 -1.40
C ALA A 41 19.34 20.46 -0.36
N ARG A 42 19.59 21.74 -0.69
CA ARG A 42 19.43 22.91 0.21
C ARG A 42 18.28 23.83 -0.20
N ALA A 43 17.48 23.43 -1.19
CA ALA A 43 16.33 24.18 -1.67
C ALA A 43 15.08 23.97 -0.78
N GLY A 44 15.20 24.30 0.50
CA GLY A 44 14.10 24.28 1.48
C GLY A 44 13.46 25.66 1.68
N VAL A 45 12.73 25.85 2.78
CA VAL A 45 11.92 27.05 3.08
C VAL A 45 12.73 28.34 2.93
N ARG A 46 13.94 28.41 3.50
CA ARG A 46 14.79 29.61 3.45
C ARG A 46 15.18 29.98 2.02
N THR A 47 15.53 28.99 1.20
CA THR A 47 15.96 29.20 -0.18
C THR A 47 14.77 29.58 -1.07
N LEU A 48 13.63 28.93 -0.89
CA LEU A 48 12.41 29.25 -1.64
C LEU A 48 11.88 30.64 -1.27
N ARG A 49 12.06 31.09 -0.02
CA ARG A 49 11.77 32.46 0.38
C ARG A 49 12.63 33.48 -0.38
N ARG A 50 13.94 33.21 -0.51
CA ARG A 50 14.85 34.05 -1.30
C ARG A 50 14.47 34.06 -2.77
N TYR A 51 14.17 32.90 -3.35
CA TYR A 51 13.70 32.79 -4.73
C TYR A 51 12.41 33.61 -4.92
N SER A 52 11.43 33.45 -4.03
CA SER A 52 10.18 34.23 -4.06
C SER A 52 10.44 35.73 -3.97
N THR A 53 11.42 36.18 -3.17
CA THR A 53 11.81 37.60 -3.13
C THR A 53 12.41 38.10 -4.46
N ARG A 54 13.19 37.28 -5.18
CA ARG A 54 13.67 37.65 -6.52
C ARG A 54 12.51 37.80 -7.52
N ILE A 55 11.50 36.93 -7.42
CA ILE A 55 10.28 37.00 -8.24
C ILE A 55 9.42 38.20 -7.83
N ASP A 56 9.31 38.50 -6.53
CA ASP A 56 8.64 39.71 -6.01
C ASP A 56 9.23 40.97 -6.68
N ASP A 57 10.56 41.07 -6.77
CA ASP A 57 11.22 42.24 -7.35
C ASP A 57 10.98 42.35 -8.86
N ILE A 58 10.87 41.24 -9.59
CA ILE A 58 10.49 41.25 -11.03
C ILE A 58 9.04 41.73 -11.19
N LEU A 59 8.12 41.22 -10.36
CA LEU A 59 6.71 41.62 -10.41
C LEU A 59 6.49 43.07 -10.01
N LYS A 60 7.27 43.61 -9.07
CA LYS A 60 7.22 45.04 -8.70
C LYS A 60 7.60 45.92 -9.88
N ASP A 61 8.68 45.61 -10.59
CA ASP A 61 9.10 46.40 -11.75
C ASP A 61 8.06 46.35 -12.88
N ILE A 62 7.49 45.17 -13.14
CA ILE A 62 6.39 45.00 -14.11
C ILE A 62 5.16 45.81 -13.68
N TYR A 63 4.79 45.74 -12.41
CA TYR A 63 3.66 46.47 -11.85
C TYR A 63 3.88 48.00 -11.96
N GLU A 64 5.06 48.51 -11.61
CA GLU A 64 5.39 49.93 -11.68
C GLU A 64 5.34 50.46 -13.13
N ALA A 65 5.79 49.67 -14.10
CA ALA A 65 5.66 50.00 -15.51
C ALA A 65 4.19 50.06 -15.96
N GLY A 66 3.36 49.12 -15.50
CA GLY A 66 1.92 49.10 -15.81
C GLY A 66 1.12 50.16 -15.08
N ARG A 67 1.50 50.52 -13.83
CA ARG A 67 0.74 51.39 -12.92
C ARG A 67 0.38 52.74 -13.52
N GLN A 68 1.17 53.25 -14.46
CA GLN A 68 0.93 54.51 -15.16
C GLN A 68 -0.32 54.51 -16.06
N LEU A 69 -0.90 53.33 -16.33
CA LEU A 69 -2.03 53.15 -17.25
C LEU A 69 -3.41 53.26 -16.60
N THR A 70 -3.48 53.33 -15.27
CA THR A 70 -4.71 53.52 -14.50
C THR A 70 -4.51 54.63 -13.47
N ASP A 71 -5.53 55.42 -13.20
CA ASP A 71 -5.56 56.40 -12.11
C ASP A 71 -6.11 55.80 -10.81
N LYS A 72 -6.83 54.68 -10.90
CA LYS A 72 -7.44 54.01 -9.75
C LYS A 72 -6.40 53.40 -8.81
N PRO A 73 -6.67 53.39 -7.49
CA PRO A 73 -5.90 52.59 -6.53
C PRO A 73 -6.01 51.09 -6.87
N THR A 74 -4.87 50.42 -6.96
CA THR A 74 -4.81 48.97 -7.20
C THR A 74 -3.80 48.31 -6.29
N ALA A 75 -4.00 47.03 -5.98
CA ALA A 75 -3.05 46.21 -5.22
C ALA A 75 -2.80 44.88 -5.94
N LEU A 76 -1.53 44.48 -5.99
CA LEU A 76 -1.12 43.16 -6.47
C LEU A 76 -0.81 42.27 -5.25
N ILE A 77 -1.49 41.13 -5.16
CA ILE A 77 -1.52 40.28 -3.97
C ILE A 77 -1.20 38.83 -4.39
N PRO A 78 0.00 38.31 -4.13
CA PRO A 78 0.29 36.89 -4.28
C PRO A 78 -0.57 36.03 -3.34
N LEU A 79 -1.06 34.90 -3.87
CA LEU A 79 -1.88 33.93 -3.17
C LEU A 79 -1.18 32.56 -3.04
N GLY A 80 -1.75 31.69 -2.21
CA GLY A 80 -1.36 30.28 -2.12
C GLY A 80 0.14 30.07 -1.91
N GLY A 81 0.73 29.16 -2.70
CA GLY A 81 2.15 28.76 -2.62
C GLY A 81 3.12 29.93 -2.73
N TYR A 82 2.79 30.89 -3.58
CA TYR A 82 3.58 32.08 -3.80
C TYR A 82 3.38 33.13 -2.69
N GLY A 83 2.14 33.29 -2.22
CA GLY A 83 1.79 34.14 -1.07
C GLY A 83 2.61 33.80 0.18
N ARG A 84 2.68 32.50 0.50
CA ARG A 84 3.51 31.96 1.62
C ARG A 84 5.02 31.92 1.34
N ARG A 85 5.46 32.28 0.13
CA ARG A 85 6.86 32.26 -0.33
C ARG A 85 7.50 30.86 -0.39
N HIS A 86 6.72 29.84 -0.74
CA HIS A 86 7.18 28.45 -0.97
C HIS A 86 7.24 28.11 -2.48
N LEU A 87 7.53 29.11 -3.32
CA LEU A 87 7.53 28.97 -4.78
C LEU A 87 8.68 28.06 -5.26
N CYS A 88 8.37 26.85 -5.72
CA CYS A 88 9.31 26.02 -6.48
C CYS A 88 9.37 26.49 -7.94
N GLN A 89 10.44 26.15 -8.66
CA GLN A 89 10.69 26.68 -10.02
C GLN A 89 9.54 26.44 -11.01
N CYS A 90 8.92 25.26 -10.97
CA CYS A 90 7.83 24.86 -11.85
C CYS A 90 6.47 24.94 -11.13
N SER A 91 6.33 25.81 -10.13
CA SER A 91 5.02 26.09 -9.51
C SER A 91 4.40 27.32 -10.14
N ASP A 92 3.07 27.32 -10.20
CA ASP A 92 2.28 28.46 -10.63
C ASP A 92 2.50 29.67 -9.73
N ILE A 93 2.47 30.86 -10.33
CA ILE A 93 2.44 32.15 -9.64
C ILE A 93 0.99 32.62 -9.57
N ASP A 94 0.34 32.38 -8.43
CA ASP A 94 -1.05 32.79 -8.21
C ASP A 94 -1.12 34.26 -7.75
N LEU A 95 -1.82 35.10 -8.53
CA LEU A 95 -1.95 36.55 -8.30
C LEU A 95 -3.41 36.97 -8.17
N LEU A 96 -3.69 37.79 -7.17
CA LEU A 96 -4.94 38.54 -7.04
C LEU A 96 -4.66 40.02 -7.30
N ILE A 97 -5.35 40.58 -8.28
CA ILE A 97 -5.27 41.99 -8.64
C ILE A 97 -6.55 42.66 -8.15
N VAL A 98 -6.42 43.55 -7.17
CA VAL A 98 -7.57 44.28 -6.61
C VAL A 98 -7.59 45.69 -7.14
N VAL A 99 -8.75 46.13 -7.62
CA VAL A 99 -9.00 47.49 -8.12
C VAL A 99 -10.04 48.18 -7.23
N ASP A 100 -9.78 49.42 -6.81
CA ASP A 100 -10.78 50.23 -6.12
C ASP A 100 -11.63 51.02 -7.11
N GLY A 101 -12.72 50.41 -7.56
CA GLY A 101 -13.69 50.99 -8.49
C GLY A 101 -13.98 50.08 -9.68
N GLU A 102 -14.73 50.60 -10.65
CA GLU A 102 -15.12 49.84 -11.85
C GLU A 102 -13.94 49.52 -12.76
N ILE A 103 -13.98 48.36 -13.41
CA ILE A 103 -12.95 47.94 -14.38
C ILE A 103 -13.37 48.44 -15.76
N GLY A 104 -12.64 49.42 -16.29
CA GLY A 104 -12.82 49.95 -17.64
C GLY A 104 -11.61 49.69 -18.54
N ALA A 105 -11.61 50.31 -19.71
CA ALA A 105 -10.51 50.16 -20.69
C ALA A 105 -9.11 50.52 -20.15
N PRO A 106 -8.91 51.55 -19.29
CA PRO A 106 -7.61 51.79 -18.65
C PRO A 106 -7.16 50.63 -17.75
N GLU A 107 -8.06 50.08 -16.95
CA GLU A 107 -7.77 48.92 -16.09
C GLU A 107 -7.48 47.67 -16.90
N GLU A 108 -8.20 47.41 -17.99
CA GLU A 108 -7.89 46.30 -18.90
C GLU A 108 -6.49 46.42 -19.52
N ARG A 109 -6.08 47.63 -19.91
CA ARG A 109 -4.72 47.87 -20.41
C ARG A 109 -3.67 47.67 -19.31
N PHE A 110 -3.95 48.13 -18.09
CA PHE A 110 -3.11 47.90 -16.92
C PHE A 110 -2.94 46.40 -16.63
N LEU A 111 -4.03 45.63 -16.64
CA LEU A 111 -4.01 44.17 -16.44
C LEU A 111 -3.14 43.48 -17.50
N ARG A 112 -3.31 43.82 -18.79
CA ARG A 112 -2.48 43.27 -19.88
C ARG A 112 -1.01 43.64 -19.72
N ALA A 113 -0.71 44.87 -19.30
CA ALA A 113 0.65 45.34 -19.07
C ALA A 113 1.34 44.61 -17.91
N ILE A 114 0.58 44.04 -16.96
CA ILE A 114 1.12 43.18 -15.90
C ILE A 114 1.25 41.72 -16.38
N LEU A 115 0.21 41.18 -17.01
CA LEU A 115 0.13 39.74 -17.30
C LEU A 115 0.97 39.32 -18.50
N HIS A 116 0.98 40.09 -19.59
CA HIS A 116 1.69 39.72 -20.81
C HIS A 116 3.20 39.55 -20.58
N PRO A 117 3.91 40.47 -19.88
CA PRO A 117 5.34 40.29 -19.61
C PRO A 117 5.65 39.03 -18.81
N LEU A 118 4.77 38.59 -17.91
CA LEU A 118 4.98 37.36 -17.14
C LEU A 118 4.90 36.12 -18.04
N TRP A 119 3.96 36.10 -18.99
CA TRP A 119 3.86 35.02 -19.99
C TRP A 119 5.03 35.05 -20.98
N ASP A 120 5.48 36.24 -21.39
CA ASP A 120 6.67 36.41 -22.25
C ASP A 120 7.95 35.92 -21.56
N LEU A 121 8.01 36.00 -20.22
CA LEU A 121 9.08 35.42 -19.40
C LEU A 121 8.96 33.89 -19.23
N GLY A 122 7.90 33.27 -19.76
CA GLY A 122 7.62 31.84 -19.64
C GLY A 122 7.27 31.41 -18.22
N LEU A 123 6.57 32.27 -17.47
CA LEU A 123 6.03 31.96 -16.15
C LEU A 123 4.58 31.45 -16.29
N GLU A 124 4.26 30.40 -15.54
CA GLU A 124 2.88 29.94 -15.37
C GLU A 124 2.19 30.82 -14.33
N VAL A 125 1.16 31.57 -14.75
CA VAL A 125 0.49 32.57 -13.91
C VAL A 125 -1.00 32.26 -13.82
N GLY A 126 -1.44 31.86 -12.62
CA GLY A 126 -2.84 31.90 -12.23
C GLY A 126 -3.19 33.32 -11.78
N HIS A 127 -4.30 33.88 -12.26
CA HIS A 127 -4.70 35.23 -11.81
C HIS A 127 -6.20 35.37 -11.61
N GLN A 128 -6.56 36.26 -10.70
CA GLN A 128 -7.91 36.74 -10.49
C GLN A 128 -7.92 38.26 -10.38
N VAL A 129 -8.99 38.88 -10.85
CA VAL A 129 -9.19 40.33 -10.77
C VAL A 129 -10.48 40.57 -9.99
N ARG A 130 -10.40 41.41 -8.96
CA ARG A 130 -11.53 41.73 -8.08
C ARG A 130 -11.63 43.21 -7.80
N ARG A 131 -12.85 43.70 -7.59
CA ARG A 131 -13.11 45.03 -7.03
C ARG A 131 -13.17 44.94 -5.52
N VAL A 132 -12.83 46.03 -4.82
CA VAL A 132 -12.94 46.09 -3.35
C VAL A 132 -14.38 45.79 -2.88
N ALA A 133 -15.39 46.23 -3.65
CA ALA A 133 -16.81 45.99 -3.37
C ALA A 133 -17.22 44.51 -3.42
N GLU A 134 -16.47 43.66 -4.11
CA GLU A 134 -16.78 42.22 -4.30
C GLU A 134 -16.36 41.37 -3.09
N PHE A 135 -15.63 41.93 -2.12
CA PHE A 135 -15.26 41.23 -0.89
C PHE A 135 -16.37 41.23 0.18
N GLY A 136 -17.55 41.79 -0.12
CA GLY A 136 -18.68 41.85 0.81
C GLY A 136 -19.27 40.47 1.16
N GLU A 137 -19.26 39.54 0.21
CA GLU A 137 -19.83 38.19 0.40
C GLU A 137 -18.87 37.10 -0.10
N PRO A 138 -18.74 35.98 0.64
CA PRO A 138 -17.86 34.88 0.26
C PRO A 138 -18.33 34.14 -0.99
N GLU A 139 -17.36 33.83 -1.87
CA GLU A 139 -17.56 32.99 -3.06
C GLU A 139 -17.51 31.50 -2.67
N ALA A 140 -18.62 30.99 -2.14
CA ALA A 140 -18.71 29.65 -1.56
C ALA A 140 -18.55 28.51 -2.58
N ASP A 141 -18.68 28.80 -3.88
CA ASP A 141 -18.57 27.84 -4.99
C ASP A 141 -17.12 27.62 -5.48
N ASN A 142 -16.14 28.35 -4.93
CA ASN A 142 -14.72 28.19 -5.28
C ASN A 142 -13.84 27.90 -4.06
N PRO A 143 -13.81 26.65 -3.56
CA PRO A 143 -13.06 26.29 -2.35
C PRO A 143 -11.55 26.48 -2.49
N GLU A 144 -10.98 26.29 -3.68
CA GLU A 144 -9.55 26.53 -3.94
C GLU A 144 -9.18 28.00 -3.76
N TYR A 145 -10.01 28.93 -4.25
CA TYR A 145 -9.80 30.36 -4.06
C TYR A 145 -9.92 30.76 -2.59
N LEU A 146 -10.95 30.27 -1.88
CA LEU A 146 -11.12 30.49 -0.45
C LEU A 146 -9.89 30.05 0.34
N ALA A 147 -9.35 28.87 0.02
CA ALA A 147 -8.13 28.37 0.65
C ALA A 147 -6.90 29.23 0.30
N ALA A 148 -6.75 29.64 -0.97
CA ALA A 148 -5.60 30.43 -1.44
C ALA A 148 -5.56 31.85 -0.85
N LEU A 149 -6.72 32.47 -0.58
CA LEU A 149 -6.85 33.78 0.06
C LEU A 149 -6.26 33.83 1.47
N LEU A 150 -6.24 32.72 2.19
CA LEU A 150 -5.68 32.66 3.54
C LEU A 150 -4.16 32.91 3.56
N ASP A 151 -3.49 32.75 2.43
CA ASP A 151 -2.07 33.03 2.23
C ASP A 151 -1.80 34.38 1.55
N ALA A 152 -2.85 35.21 1.39
CA ALA A 152 -2.72 36.53 0.78
C ALA A 152 -1.67 37.37 1.50
N ARG A 153 -0.72 37.89 0.72
CA ARG A 153 0.36 38.76 1.19
C ARG A 153 0.40 39.99 0.32
N PHE A 154 0.50 41.18 0.92
CA PHE A 154 0.74 42.40 0.17
C PHE A 154 2.09 42.34 -0.57
N LEU A 155 2.09 42.60 -1.88
CA LEU A 155 3.32 42.67 -2.69
C LEU A 155 3.63 44.11 -3.11
N VAL A 156 2.72 44.78 -3.80
CA VAL A 156 2.91 46.14 -4.33
C VAL A 156 1.56 46.80 -4.65
N GLY A 157 1.54 48.13 -4.68
CA GLY A 157 0.37 48.95 -4.99
C GLY A 157 -0.11 49.76 -3.78
N ASP A 158 -1.42 50.01 -3.72
CA ASP A 158 -2.07 50.76 -2.66
C ASP A 158 -2.31 49.87 -1.43
N ALA A 159 -1.71 50.25 -0.29
CA ALA A 159 -1.82 49.50 0.95
C ALA A 159 -3.23 49.54 1.55
N ASN A 160 -3.97 50.64 1.39
CA ASN A 160 -5.34 50.77 1.90
C ASN A 160 -6.33 49.88 1.11
N VAL A 161 -6.08 49.67 -0.19
CA VAL A 161 -6.82 48.65 -0.98
C VAL A 161 -6.60 47.26 -0.39
N PHE A 162 -5.35 46.87 -0.12
CA PHE A 162 -5.05 45.58 0.50
C PHE A 162 -5.67 45.45 1.89
N GLU A 163 -5.50 46.44 2.76
CA GLU A 163 -6.01 46.41 4.13
C GLU A 163 -7.52 46.27 4.20
N ARG A 164 -8.27 47.00 3.35
CA ARG A 164 -9.74 46.87 3.28
C ARG A 164 -10.16 45.49 2.81
N SER A 165 -9.56 44.96 1.73
CA SER A 165 -9.87 43.61 1.23
C SER A 165 -9.50 42.53 2.25
N ALA A 166 -8.31 42.61 2.84
CA ALA A 166 -7.87 41.68 3.88
C ALA A 166 -8.73 41.75 5.14
N LYS A 167 -9.17 42.95 5.57
CA LYS A 167 -10.10 43.09 6.68
C LYS A 167 -11.46 42.47 6.35
N ALA A 168 -11.96 42.66 5.13
CA ALA A 168 -13.25 42.11 4.71
C ALA A 168 -13.28 40.58 4.73
N CYS A 169 -12.22 39.89 4.27
CA CYS A 169 -12.20 38.42 4.18
C CYS A 169 -11.37 37.68 5.25
N LEU A 170 -10.35 38.31 5.83
CA LEU A 170 -9.43 37.66 6.77
C LEU A 170 -9.59 38.12 8.22
N ALA A 171 -10.50 39.04 8.57
CA ALA A 171 -10.80 39.33 9.98
C ALA A 171 -11.41 38.10 10.69
N ALA A 172 -11.23 37.98 12.01
CA ALA A 172 -11.75 36.83 12.77
C ALA A 172 -13.28 36.69 12.70
N GLU A 173 -13.99 37.83 12.70
CA GLU A 173 -15.45 37.93 12.60
C GLU A 173 -15.97 37.96 11.16
N SER A 174 -15.09 37.78 10.17
CA SER A 174 -15.49 37.87 8.77
C SER A 174 -16.42 36.71 8.38
N PRO A 175 -17.48 36.97 7.59
CA PRO A 175 -18.37 35.91 7.07
C PRO A 175 -17.61 34.91 6.17
N TRP A 176 -16.42 35.25 5.69
CA TRP A 176 -15.55 34.38 4.91
C TRP A 176 -14.87 33.28 5.73
N ARG A 177 -14.75 33.44 7.06
CA ARG A 177 -13.97 32.50 7.89
C ARG A 177 -14.57 31.10 7.96
N ALA A 178 -15.90 30.99 8.06
CA ALA A 178 -16.55 29.68 8.10
C ALA A 178 -16.44 28.93 6.75
N PRO A 179 -16.75 29.55 5.59
CA PRO A 179 -16.50 28.95 4.28
C PRO A 179 -15.03 28.57 4.04
N MET A 180 -14.07 29.42 4.42
CA MET A 180 -12.64 29.11 4.30
C MET A 180 -12.23 27.89 5.13
N ARG A 181 -12.76 27.76 6.35
CA ARG A 181 -12.52 26.59 7.21
C ARG A 181 -13.09 25.32 6.57
N ALA A 182 -14.33 25.38 6.10
CA ALA A 182 -14.99 24.27 5.43
C ALA A 182 -14.22 23.84 4.18
N ALA A 183 -13.83 24.80 3.33
CA ALA A 183 -13.03 24.55 2.13
C ALA A 183 -11.71 23.83 2.44
N LEU A 184 -10.97 24.24 3.48
CA LEU A 184 -9.73 23.55 3.87
C LEU A 184 -9.96 22.09 4.29
N ILE A 185 -11.03 21.84 5.05
CA ILE A 185 -11.39 20.50 5.54
C ILE A 185 -11.84 19.61 4.39
N ASP A 186 -12.72 20.12 3.53
CA ASP A 186 -13.31 19.35 2.43
C ASP A 186 -12.27 19.04 1.35
N LEU A 187 -11.43 20.02 0.99
CA LEU A 187 -10.31 19.79 0.07
C LEU A 187 -9.32 18.75 0.62
N ALA A 188 -9.05 18.75 1.93
CA ALA A 188 -8.18 17.73 2.52
C ALA A 188 -8.82 16.33 2.46
N ARG A 189 -10.10 16.20 2.83
CA ARG A 189 -10.85 14.93 2.76
C ARG A 189 -10.93 14.39 1.34
N GLN A 190 -11.22 15.26 0.36
CA GLN A 190 -11.28 14.89 -1.06
C GLN A 190 -9.94 14.36 -1.55
N ARG A 191 -8.84 15.06 -1.26
CA ARG A 191 -7.49 14.60 -1.61
C ARG A 191 -7.21 13.25 -0.96
N HIS A 192 -7.41 13.10 0.35
CA HIS A 192 -7.14 11.84 1.06
C HIS A 192 -7.90 10.64 0.45
N GLY A 193 -9.15 10.85 0.02
CA GLY A 193 -9.95 9.83 -0.68
C GLY A 193 -9.32 9.37 -2.00
N GLN A 194 -8.71 10.27 -2.78
CA GLN A 194 -8.01 9.93 -4.02
C GLN A 194 -6.77 9.04 -3.79
N PHE A 195 -6.20 9.06 -2.58
CA PHE A 195 -5.00 8.29 -2.20
C PHE A 195 -5.30 7.12 -1.26
N ASN A 196 -6.55 6.67 -1.15
CA ASN A 196 -7.00 5.59 -0.25
C ASN A 196 -6.68 5.84 1.24
N HIS A 197 -6.65 7.11 1.65
CA HIS A 197 -6.38 7.52 3.04
C HIS A 197 -5.08 6.93 3.62
N THR A 198 -4.04 6.73 2.79
CA THR A 198 -2.77 6.17 3.26
C THR A 198 -1.57 7.01 2.82
N VAL A 199 -0.66 7.22 3.78
CA VAL A 199 0.65 7.85 3.54
C VAL A 199 1.63 6.88 2.88
N PHE A 200 1.37 5.57 2.92
CA PHE A 200 2.34 4.50 2.64
C PHE A 200 2.28 4.00 1.19
N GLN A 201 2.13 4.91 0.23
CA GLN A 201 2.28 4.55 -1.18
C GLN A 201 3.76 4.49 -1.54
N LEU A 202 4.21 3.43 -2.24
CA LEU A 202 5.63 3.24 -2.62
C LEU A 202 6.19 4.38 -3.47
N GLU A 203 5.36 5.00 -4.31
CA GLU A 203 5.69 6.17 -5.12
C GLU A 203 4.75 7.32 -4.71
N PRO A 204 5.01 7.97 -3.56
CA PRO A 204 4.06 8.90 -2.96
C PRO A 204 4.05 10.25 -3.69
N ASP A 205 2.91 10.93 -3.67
CA ASP A 205 2.84 12.34 -4.06
C ASP A 205 3.22 13.23 -2.86
N ILE A 206 4.25 14.06 -3.03
CA ILE A 206 4.83 14.90 -1.96
C ILE A 206 3.89 16.06 -1.58
N LYS A 207 2.94 16.40 -2.46
CA LYS A 207 2.09 17.60 -2.35
C LYS A 207 0.68 17.26 -1.88
N ASP A 208 0.03 16.32 -2.56
CA ASP A 208 -1.42 16.08 -2.47
C ASP A 208 -1.81 14.83 -1.67
N ALA A 209 -0.90 13.86 -1.51
CA ALA A 209 -1.17 12.68 -0.70
C ALA A 209 -1.32 13.04 0.80
N PRO A 210 -1.98 12.19 1.60
CA PRO A 210 -1.98 12.31 3.05
C PRO A 210 -0.56 12.49 3.59
N GLY A 211 -0.37 13.45 4.49
CA GLY A 211 0.95 13.79 5.03
C GLY A 211 1.83 14.64 4.10
N GLY A 212 1.30 15.12 2.97
CA GLY A 212 1.99 15.97 2.00
C GLY A 212 1.98 17.48 2.35
N LEU A 213 2.55 18.28 1.46
CA LEU A 213 2.69 19.74 1.66
C LEU A 213 1.35 20.48 1.82
N ARG A 214 0.27 20.03 1.15
CA ARG A 214 -1.05 20.67 1.31
C ARG A 214 -1.65 20.41 2.69
N ASP A 215 -1.35 19.27 3.32
CA ASP A 215 -1.78 19.00 4.69
C ASP A 215 -0.99 19.85 5.68
N ALA A 216 0.33 19.96 5.51
CA ALA A 216 1.15 20.88 6.31
C ALA A 216 0.62 22.32 6.24
N THR A 217 0.21 22.77 5.06
CA THR A 217 -0.43 24.08 4.86
C THR A 217 -1.78 24.15 5.60
N ALA A 218 -2.66 23.18 5.39
CA ALA A 218 -3.99 23.16 6.02
C ALA A 218 -3.91 23.16 7.54
N ILE A 219 -2.99 22.39 8.14
CA ILE A 219 -2.72 22.37 9.58
C ILE A 219 -2.42 23.78 10.09
N ARG A 220 -1.48 24.49 9.46
CA ARG A 220 -1.09 25.85 9.89
C ARG A 220 -2.26 26.82 9.80
N LEU A 221 -3.01 26.77 8.71
CA LEU A 221 -4.12 27.68 8.47
C LEU A 221 -5.26 27.44 9.46
N LEU A 222 -5.66 26.18 9.64
CA LEU A 222 -6.69 25.78 10.60
C LEU A 222 -6.27 26.07 12.04
N ALA A 223 -5.02 25.75 12.42
CA ALA A 223 -4.49 26.07 13.74
C ALA A 223 -4.50 27.59 13.97
N ARG A 224 -4.05 28.40 13.00
CA ARG A 224 -4.10 29.87 13.10
C ARG A 224 -5.53 30.40 13.25
N MET A 225 -6.52 29.77 12.60
CA MET A 225 -7.94 30.11 12.73
C MET A 225 -8.57 29.61 14.04
N ALA A 226 -7.91 28.70 14.77
CA ALA A 226 -8.37 28.15 16.05
C ALA A 226 -7.60 28.71 17.26
N ARG A 227 -6.54 29.51 17.06
CA ARG A 227 -5.73 30.08 18.14
C ARG A 227 -6.57 30.81 19.17
N GLY A 228 -6.36 30.49 20.44
CA GLY A 228 -7.07 31.11 21.57
C GLY A 228 -8.50 30.60 21.78
N ALA A 229 -9.00 29.67 20.97
CA ALA A 229 -10.26 28.99 21.23
C ALA A 229 -10.10 27.91 22.31
N PRO A 230 -11.12 27.66 23.14
CA PRO A 230 -11.13 26.52 24.06
C PRO A 230 -10.85 25.21 23.32
N GLY A 231 -9.78 24.51 23.72
CA GLY A 231 -9.35 23.25 23.14
C GLY A 231 -8.80 23.35 21.71
N GLU A 232 -7.92 24.33 21.51
CA GLU A 232 -6.98 24.44 20.40
C GLU A 232 -6.24 23.11 20.16
N PRO A 233 -6.16 22.61 18.90
CA PRO A 233 -5.45 21.38 18.59
C PRO A 233 -3.96 21.52 18.91
N TYR A 234 -3.38 20.54 19.59
CA TYR A 234 -1.94 20.50 19.75
C TYR A 234 -1.25 20.31 18.40
N THR A 235 -0.38 21.26 18.06
CA THR A 235 0.48 21.20 16.87
C THR A 235 1.92 21.43 17.30
N ASP A 236 2.80 20.45 17.09
CA ASP A 236 4.24 20.63 17.26
C ASP A 236 4.79 21.41 16.06
N VAL A 237 4.81 22.73 16.19
CA VAL A 237 5.23 23.65 15.11
C VAL A 237 6.67 23.37 14.69
N GLY A 238 7.58 23.06 15.62
CA GLY A 238 8.98 22.80 15.29
C GLY A 238 9.16 21.55 14.43
N ARG A 239 8.49 20.44 14.79
CA ARG A 239 8.51 19.22 13.98
C ARG A 239 7.79 19.37 12.64
N LEU A 240 6.75 20.20 12.58
CA LEU A 240 6.04 20.51 11.33
C LEU A 240 6.91 21.34 10.38
N ASP A 241 7.64 22.33 10.90
CA ASP A 241 8.61 23.13 10.13
C ASP A 241 9.71 22.24 9.51
N GLU A 242 10.25 21.30 10.29
CA GLU A 242 11.25 20.34 9.81
C GLU A 242 10.71 19.46 8.67
N ALA A 243 9.48 18.94 8.84
CA ALA A 243 8.83 18.11 7.83
C ALA A 243 8.53 18.88 6.54
N GLU A 244 7.99 20.09 6.66
CA GLU A 244 7.72 20.94 5.50
C GLU A 244 8.99 21.33 4.75
N ASP A 245 10.07 21.68 5.46
CA ASP A 245 11.37 21.97 4.83
C ASP A 245 11.92 20.74 4.07
N PHE A 246 11.87 19.56 4.68
CA PHE A 246 12.26 18.32 4.02
C PHE A 246 11.45 18.08 2.74
N MET A 247 10.11 18.15 2.81
CA MET A 247 9.24 17.92 1.66
C MET A 247 9.49 18.95 0.53
N LEU A 248 9.75 20.21 0.87
CA LEU A 248 10.08 21.26 -0.10
C LEU A 248 11.45 21.03 -0.77
N ARG A 249 12.44 20.51 -0.04
CA ARG A 249 13.75 20.13 -0.59
C ARG A 249 13.60 18.99 -1.60
N VAL A 250 12.83 17.96 -1.26
CA VAL A 250 12.53 16.84 -2.17
C VAL A 250 11.80 17.36 -3.41
N ARG A 251 10.71 18.13 -3.25
CA ARG A 251 9.94 18.69 -4.37
C ARG A 251 10.79 19.57 -5.29
N SER A 252 11.68 20.37 -4.71
CA SER A 252 12.60 21.22 -5.49
C SER A 252 13.54 20.40 -6.36
N ILE A 253 14.06 19.27 -5.86
CA ILE A 253 14.87 18.34 -6.66
C ILE A 253 14.06 17.74 -7.80
N VAL A 254 12.83 17.27 -7.52
CA VAL A 254 11.93 16.69 -8.53
C VAL A 254 11.66 17.70 -9.64
N HIS A 255 11.34 18.95 -9.30
CA HIS A 255 11.10 20.02 -10.28
C HIS A 255 12.36 20.33 -11.11
N MET A 256 13.55 20.29 -10.52
CA MET A 256 14.81 20.51 -11.26
C MET A 256 15.08 19.39 -12.27
N GLU A 257 14.85 18.15 -11.87
CA GLU A 257 15.14 16.97 -12.69
C GLU A 257 14.10 16.79 -13.80
N ARG A 258 12.82 16.92 -13.46
CA ARG A 258 11.71 16.72 -14.41
C ARG A 258 11.41 17.94 -15.27
N LYS A 259 11.77 19.16 -14.83
CA LYS A 259 11.47 20.44 -15.50
C LYS A 259 9.97 20.69 -15.74
N HIS A 260 9.12 20.02 -14.96
CA HIS A 260 7.66 20.12 -15.00
C HIS A 260 7.10 20.10 -13.57
N ASN A 261 5.86 20.54 -13.39
CA ASN A 261 5.15 20.53 -12.11
C ASN A 261 4.68 19.12 -11.71
N VAL A 262 5.63 18.20 -11.53
CA VAL A 262 5.38 16.83 -11.08
C VAL A 262 5.71 16.72 -9.60
N ASN A 263 4.86 16.05 -8.83
CA ASN A 263 5.01 15.90 -7.37
C ASN A 263 5.11 14.43 -6.92
N VAL A 264 5.01 13.48 -7.84
CA VAL A 264 5.18 12.04 -7.56
C VAL A 264 6.66 11.70 -7.40
N LEU A 265 7.00 11.06 -6.29
CA LEU A 265 8.34 10.55 -6.00
C LEU A 265 8.46 9.10 -6.49
N ASP A 266 8.53 8.94 -7.81
CA ASP A 266 8.71 7.64 -8.46
C ASP A 266 10.07 6.99 -8.12
N HIS A 267 10.21 5.69 -8.36
CA HIS A 267 11.42 4.94 -8.03
C HIS A 267 12.71 5.51 -8.62
N GLY A 268 12.67 6.09 -9.82
CA GLY A 268 13.83 6.73 -10.43
C GLY A 268 14.20 8.03 -9.69
N MET A 269 13.19 8.83 -9.35
CA MET A 269 13.39 10.04 -8.56
C MET A 269 13.85 9.76 -7.13
N GLN A 270 13.42 8.65 -6.51
CA GLN A 270 13.91 8.23 -5.20
C GLN A 270 15.44 8.06 -5.19
N GLU A 271 16.00 7.47 -6.24
CA GLU A 271 17.46 7.31 -6.40
C GLU A 271 18.16 8.66 -6.54
N VAL A 272 17.65 9.55 -7.40
CA VAL A 272 18.21 10.89 -7.60
C VAL A 272 18.15 11.72 -6.31
N VAL A 273 17.02 11.69 -5.59
CA VAL A 273 16.86 12.43 -4.35
C VAL A 273 17.79 11.86 -3.28
N ALA A 274 17.92 10.54 -3.16
CA ALA A 274 18.80 9.91 -2.17
C ALA A 274 20.26 10.31 -2.38
N GLU A 275 20.71 10.34 -3.63
CA GLU A 275 22.04 10.79 -4.01
C GLU A 275 22.26 12.27 -3.65
N ARG A 276 21.32 13.17 -4.01
CA ARG A 276 21.46 14.61 -3.72
C ARG A 276 21.38 14.94 -2.24
N PHE A 277 20.63 14.17 -1.45
CA PHE A 277 20.62 14.30 0.00
C PHE A 277 21.88 13.73 0.67
N GLY A 278 22.70 12.96 -0.06
CA GLY A 278 23.83 12.25 0.52
C GLY A 278 23.36 11.18 1.51
N SER A 279 22.25 10.50 1.21
CA SER A 279 21.68 9.48 2.09
C SER A 279 22.71 8.42 2.44
N PRO A 280 22.85 8.04 3.72
CA PRO A 280 23.83 7.05 4.13
C PRO A 280 23.50 5.67 3.55
N GLY A 281 24.51 4.82 3.36
CA GLY A 281 24.34 3.46 2.85
C GLY A 281 25.51 2.99 2.01
N ASP A 282 25.87 1.72 2.16
CA ASP A 282 26.92 1.03 1.40
C ASP A 282 26.53 0.78 -0.06
N GLN A 283 25.23 0.64 -0.32
CA GLN A 283 24.66 0.39 -1.64
C GLN A 283 23.54 1.38 -1.96
N LYS A 284 23.35 1.70 -3.25
CA LYS A 284 22.27 2.61 -3.73
C LYS A 284 20.90 2.23 -3.19
N ARG A 285 20.58 0.93 -3.16
CA ARG A 285 19.33 0.42 -2.59
C ARG A 285 19.14 0.88 -1.14
N ARG A 286 20.17 0.75 -0.31
CA ARG A 286 20.10 1.11 1.11
C ARG A 286 19.97 2.63 1.30
N GLN A 287 20.61 3.43 0.45
CA GLN A 287 20.47 4.88 0.45
C GLN A 287 19.03 5.32 0.16
N VAL A 288 18.37 4.66 -0.79
CA VAL A 288 16.95 4.89 -1.10
C VAL A 288 16.05 4.46 0.06
N GLU A 289 16.25 3.27 0.62
CA GLU A 289 15.48 2.78 1.76
C GLU A 289 15.57 3.74 2.96
N LEU A 290 16.75 4.30 3.24
CA LEU A 290 16.95 5.25 4.32
C LEU A 290 16.35 6.63 4.02
N LEU A 291 16.47 7.14 2.79
CA LEU A 291 15.75 8.35 2.37
C LEU A 291 14.25 8.19 2.55
N MET A 292 13.69 7.10 2.04
CA MET A 292 12.25 6.86 2.06
C MET A 292 11.76 6.63 3.48
N SER A 293 12.56 6.00 4.34
CA SER A 293 12.30 5.96 5.78
C SER A 293 12.16 7.37 6.36
N THR A 294 13.11 8.27 6.10
CA THR A 294 13.01 9.69 6.52
C THR A 294 11.77 10.38 5.94
N TYR A 295 11.43 10.13 4.67
CA TYR A 295 10.22 10.66 4.06
C TYR A 295 8.95 10.23 4.83
N TYR A 296 8.78 8.94 5.11
CA TYR A 296 7.59 8.45 5.81
C TYR A 296 7.53 8.91 7.27
N HIS A 297 8.67 9.15 7.93
CA HIS A 297 8.68 9.81 9.24
C HIS A 297 8.06 11.21 9.17
N HIS A 298 8.43 12.02 8.18
CA HIS A 298 7.86 13.35 7.98
C HIS A 298 6.39 13.28 7.55
N ALA A 299 6.04 12.39 6.62
CA ALA A 299 4.67 12.21 6.14
C ALA A 299 3.71 11.78 7.27
N ARG A 300 4.08 10.77 8.09
CA ARG A 300 3.27 10.34 9.24
C ARG A 300 3.07 11.45 10.26
N ARG A 301 4.11 12.26 10.52
CA ARG A 301 4.00 13.40 11.44
C ARG A 301 2.96 14.40 10.95
N ILE A 302 3.03 14.78 9.66
CA ILE A 302 2.08 15.70 9.04
C ILE A 302 0.67 15.10 9.06
N ASP A 303 0.51 13.86 8.59
CA ASP A 303 -0.80 13.19 8.51
C ASP A 303 -1.49 13.11 9.88
N ARG A 304 -0.76 12.69 10.91
CA ARG A 304 -1.29 12.63 12.28
C ARG A 304 -1.68 14.00 12.81
N SER A 305 -0.87 15.03 12.59
CA SER A 305 -1.23 16.40 12.96
C SER A 305 -2.47 16.88 12.20
N MET A 306 -2.63 16.50 10.94
CA MET A 306 -3.84 16.77 10.16
C MET A 306 -5.06 16.09 10.77
N MET A 307 -4.95 14.80 11.13
CA MET A 307 -6.05 14.06 11.78
C MET A 307 -6.47 14.70 13.11
N THR A 308 -5.52 15.12 13.95
CA THR A 308 -5.80 15.84 15.20
C THR A 308 -6.54 17.16 14.95
N VAL A 309 -6.12 17.93 13.95
CA VAL A 309 -6.78 19.20 13.59
C VAL A 309 -8.18 18.95 13.04
N LEU A 310 -8.36 17.94 12.18
CA LEU A 310 -9.67 17.56 11.63
C LEU A 310 -10.64 17.09 12.71
N LYS A 311 -10.17 16.28 13.66
CA LYS A 311 -10.97 15.83 14.81
C LYS A 311 -11.37 17.01 15.70
N SER A 312 -10.41 17.90 15.99
CA SER A 312 -10.66 19.12 16.78
C SER A 312 -11.62 20.09 16.09
N SER A 313 -11.63 20.13 14.76
CA SER A 313 -12.58 20.97 13.99
C SER A 313 -14.03 20.50 14.08
N GLN A 314 -14.26 19.26 14.50
CA GLN A 314 -15.58 18.65 14.70
C GLN A 314 -16.05 18.73 16.17
N ALA A 315 -15.29 19.41 17.03
CA ALA A 315 -15.62 19.52 18.44
C ALA A 315 -16.99 20.20 18.65
N PRO A 316 -17.86 19.66 19.53
CA PRO A 316 -19.12 20.32 19.87
C PRO A 316 -18.86 21.64 20.64
N PRO A 317 -19.82 22.59 20.62
CA PRO A 317 -19.71 23.85 21.35
C PRO A 317 -19.49 23.67 22.87
N ASP A 318 -20.19 22.70 23.46
CA ASP A 318 -19.98 22.28 24.84
C ASP A 318 -19.27 20.91 24.86
N ARG A 319 -17.96 20.96 25.08
CA ARG A 319 -17.08 19.78 25.11
C ARG A 319 -17.24 18.93 26.38
N ASN A 320 -17.87 19.48 27.43
CA ASN A 320 -18.01 18.80 28.73
C ASN A 320 -19.42 18.27 28.97
N ARG A 321 -20.35 18.49 28.04
CA ARG A 321 -21.76 18.07 28.17
C ARG A 321 -21.96 16.56 28.35
N THR A 322 -21.04 15.73 27.85
CA THR A 322 -21.16 14.26 27.76
C THR A 322 -19.99 13.55 28.43
N VAL A 323 -19.57 13.99 29.61
CA VAL A 323 -18.52 13.32 30.37
C VAL A 323 -19.11 12.19 31.22
N LYS A 324 -18.62 10.96 31.03
CA LYS A 324 -19.01 9.76 31.81
C LYS A 324 -17.77 9.15 32.48
N PRO A 325 -17.74 8.98 33.81
CA PRO A 325 -16.60 8.36 34.47
C PRO A 325 -16.45 6.87 34.12
N ILE A 326 -15.21 6.40 34.02
CA ILE A 326 -14.81 4.99 33.85
C ILE A 326 -13.83 4.65 34.97
N GLY A 327 -14.33 4.04 36.04
CA GLY A 327 -13.52 3.82 37.24
C GLY A 327 -13.09 5.14 37.89
N ASP A 328 -11.88 5.16 38.46
CA ASP A 328 -11.41 6.28 39.29
C ASP A 328 -10.53 7.30 38.53
N ASP A 329 -9.86 6.88 37.45
CA ASP A 329 -8.82 7.69 36.78
C ASP A 329 -9.13 8.00 35.31
N LEU A 330 -10.22 7.46 34.75
CA LEU A 330 -10.62 7.68 33.36
C LEU A 330 -12.05 8.20 33.24
N GLU A 331 -12.32 8.86 32.11
CA GLU A 331 -13.65 9.28 31.71
C GLU A 331 -13.79 9.29 30.19
N THR A 332 -14.99 9.04 29.69
CA THR A 332 -15.33 9.25 28.28
C THR A 332 -15.75 10.70 28.08
N ALA A 333 -15.11 11.38 27.14
CA ALA A 333 -15.46 12.72 26.67
C ALA A 333 -15.92 12.68 25.20
N TRP A 334 -16.22 13.84 24.62
CA TRP A 334 -16.68 13.95 23.22
C TRP A 334 -15.69 13.37 22.20
N ASP A 335 -14.38 13.40 22.50
CA ASP A 335 -13.31 12.93 21.63
C ASP A 335 -12.77 11.54 22.01
N GLY A 336 -13.38 10.87 22.99
CA GLY A 336 -13.00 9.53 23.42
C GLY A 336 -12.62 9.44 24.90
N VAL A 337 -12.01 8.30 25.27
CA VAL A 337 -11.55 8.01 26.64
C VAL A 337 -10.32 8.85 26.97
N ARG A 338 -10.35 9.54 28.10
CA ARG A 338 -9.29 10.43 28.58
C ARG A 338 -8.97 10.22 30.06
N PHE A 339 -7.84 10.78 30.50
CA PHE A 339 -7.50 10.80 31.92
C PHE A 339 -8.29 11.89 32.64
N VAL A 340 -8.78 11.58 33.84
CA VAL A 340 -9.36 12.59 34.75
C VAL A 340 -8.28 13.60 35.15
N ASP A 341 -7.09 13.11 35.53
CA ASP A 341 -5.91 13.93 35.80
C ASP A 341 -4.75 13.61 34.83
N GLY A 342 -4.68 14.38 33.75
CA GLY A 342 -3.61 14.26 32.75
C GLY A 342 -2.21 14.59 33.30
N THR A 343 -2.11 15.39 34.37
CA THR A 343 -0.82 15.74 34.99
C THR A 343 -0.28 14.55 35.77
N LEU A 344 -1.12 13.92 36.60
CA LEU A 344 -0.78 12.70 37.30
C LEU A 344 -0.43 11.57 36.32
N ALA A 345 -1.23 11.40 35.27
CA ALA A 345 -0.96 10.42 34.23
C ALA A 345 0.41 10.66 33.55
N SER A 346 0.81 11.92 33.35
CA SER A 346 2.10 12.26 32.72
C SER A 346 3.33 11.79 33.52
N ILE A 347 3.17 11.52 34.82
CA ILE A 347 4.22 11.02 35.71
C ILE A 347 4.08 9.52 36.05
N GLN A 348 3.03 8.86 35.54
CA GLN A 348 2.71 7.45 35.80
C GLN A 348 2.56 6.66 34.49
N PRO A 349 3.65 6.33 33.77
CA PRO A 349 3.59 5.66 32.47
C PRO A 349 2.87 4.29 32.50
N GLN A 350 2.85 3.61 33.66
CA GLN A 350 2.14 2.34 33.83
C GLN A 350 0.61 2.45 33.66
N SER A 351 0.03 3.65 33.81
CA SER A 351 -1.40 3.86 33.58
C SER A 351 -1.76 4.02 32.11
N TRP A 352 -0.78 4.19 31.21
CA TRP A 352 -1.03 4.59 29.82
C TRP A 352 -1.73 3.53 28.96
N LEU A 353 -1.75 2.27 29.39
CA LEU A 353 -2.55 1.23 28.73
C LEU A 353 -4.04 1.27 29.11
N ARG A 354 -4.41 1.89 30.23
CA ARG A 354 -5.78 1.92 30.74
C ARG A 354 -6.75 2.59 29.75
N PRO A 355 -6.45 3.76 29.16
CA PRO A 355 -7.34 4.37 28.17
C PRO A 355 -7.57 3.51 26.93
N PHE A 356 -6.56 2.77 26.46
CA PHE A 356 -6.70 1.89 25.29
C PHE A 356 -7.56 0.67 25.60
N GLU A 357 -7.37 0.05 26.77
CA GLU A 357 -8.23 -1.04 27.24
C GLU A 357 -9.68 -0.57 27.40
N ALA A 358 -9.90 0.56 28.07
CA ALA A 358 -11.23 1.14 28.25
C ALA A 358 -11.89 1.52 26.91
N ALA A 359 -11.14 2.09 25.98
CA ALA A 359 -11.63 2.43 24.64
C ALA A 359 -12.08 1.19 23.85
N LEU A 360 -11.38 0.05 23.98
CA LEU A 360 -11.81 -1.22 23.38
C LEU A 360 -13.07 -1.78 24.04
N ASN A 361 -13.25 -1.58 25.34
CA ASN A 361 -14.40 -2.10 26.08
C ASN A 361 -15.68 -1.27 25.84
N GLU A 362 -15.55 0.05 25.69
CA GLU A 362 -16.68 0.97 25.49
C GLU A 362 -16.98 1.23 23.99
N ASP A 363 -16.27 0.58 23.06
CA ASP A 363 -16.33 0.88 21.60
C ASP A 363 -16.16 2.38 21.31
N ALA A 364 -15.19 3.00 21.99
CA ALA A 364 -14.92 4.43 21.95
C ALA A 364 -13.53 4.69 21.36
N GLU A 365 -13.25 5.93 20.95
CA GLU A 365 -11.88 6.35 20.60
C GLU A 365 -11.03 6.66 21.85
N VAL A 366 -9.72 6.80 21.67
CA VAL A 366 -8.84 7.39 22.67
C VAL A 366 -8.77 8.90 22.44
N SER A 367 -8.92 9.69 23.50
CA SER A 367 -8.89 11.14 23.43
C SER A 367 -7.51 11.68 23.03
N GLU A 368 -7.50 12.82 22.33
CA GLU A 368 -6.25 13.51 21.97
C GLU A 368 -5.46 13.99 23.20
N GLN A 369 -6.12 14.14 24.35
CA GLN A 369 -5.46 14.43 25.63
C GLN A 369 -4.48 13.30 26.01
N VAL A 370 -4.90 12.04 25.90
CA VAL A 370 -4.09 10.85 26.21
C VAL A 370 -2.95 10.72 25.21
N LEU A 371 -3.30 10.81 23.92
CA LEU A 371 -2.35 10.68 22.82
C LEU A 371 -1.24 11.74 22.87
N THR A 372 -1.60 12.98 23.21
CA THR A 372 -0.64 14.08 23.39
C THR A 372 0.21 13.90 24.66
N CYS A 373 -0.37 13.37 25.74
CA CYS A 373 0.38 13.05 26.96
C CYS A 373 1.50 12.03 26.66
N ILE A 374 1.15 10.93 25.99
CA ILE A 374 2.11 9.90 25.56
C ILE A 374 3.22 10.51 24.70
N GLU A 375 2.85 11.28 23.68
CA GLU A 375 3.82 11.86 22.75
C GLU A 375 4.80 12.83 23.44
N ARG A 376 4.32 13.65 24.38
CA ARG A 376 5.14 14.66 25.07
C ARG A 376 6.03 14.07 26.16
N HIS A 377 5.55 13.04 26.85
CA HIS A 377 6.19 12.53 28.06
C HIS A 377 6.88 11.18 27.86
N GLY A 378 6.58 10.45 26.77
CA GLY A 378 7.07 9.09 26.55
C GLY A 378 8.59 8.96 26.44
N GLU A 379 9.29 10.04 26.04
CA GLU A 379 10.76 10.08 25.98
C GLU A 379 11.45 9.97 27.34
N ARG A 380 10.74 10.23 28.43
CA ARG A 380 11.29 10.27 29.80
C ARG A 380 11.45 8.88 30.42
N TYR A 381 10.79 7.88 29.85
CA TYR A 381 10.62 6.57 30.49
C TYR A 381 11.35 5.46 29.75
N ALA A 382 11.95 4.57 30.52
CA ALA A 382 12.54 3.34 30.01
C ALA A 382 11.43 2.31 29.71
N PRO A 383 11.67 1.33 28.81
CA PRO A 383 10.69 0.29 28.48
C PRO A 383 10.16 -0.49 29.68
N GLU A 384 10.93 -0.63 30.76
CA GLU A 384 10.55 -1.31 31.99
C GLU A 384 9.53 -0.51 32.82
N SER A 385 9.52 0.83 32.69
CA SER A 385 8.59 1.70 33.43
C SER A 385 7.12 1.48 33.05
N PHE A 386 6.85 0.90 31.88
CA PHE A 386 5.50 0.58 31.43
C PHE A 386 4.96 -0.74 32.01
N PHE A 387 5.83 -1.59 32.56
CA PHE A 387 5.48 -2.91 33.08
C PHE A 387 6.09 -3.18 34.47
N PRO A 388 5.85 -2.30 35.46
CA PRO A 388 6.43 -2.47 36.79
C PRO A 388 5.92 -3.75 37.46
N THR A 389 4.67 -4.14 37.21
CA THR A 389 4.06 -5.34 37.78
C THR A 389 3.48 -6.27 36.72
N ASP A 390 3.05 -7.42 37.20
CA ASP A 390 2.32 -8.43 36.45
C ASP A 390 0.96 -7.91 35.94
N GLU A 391 0.37 -6.91 36.62
CA GLU A 391 -0.91 -6.30 36.23
C GLU A 391 -0.83 -5.59 34.86
N GLU A 392 0.24 -4.84 34.61
CA GLU A 392 0.42 -4.14 33.33
C GLU A 392 0.71 -5.09 32.18
N ARG A 393 1.43 -6.19 32.42
CA ARG A 393 1.56 -7.27 31.43
C ARG A 393 0.18 -7.83 31.11
N ASP A 394 -0.61 -8.19 32.11
CA ASP A 394 -1.92 -8.79 31.90
C ASP A 394 -2.89 -7.81 31.20
N ARG A 395 -2.78 -6.51 31.52
CA ARG A 395 -3.50 -5.44 30.80
C ARG A 395 -3.09 -5.37 29.34
N LEU A 396 -1.80 -5.42 29.02
CA LEU A 396 -1.34 -5.48 27.63
C LEU A 396 -1.93 -6.70 26.92
N LEU A 397 -1.90 -7.89 27.54
CA LEU A 397 -2.48 -9.11 26.96
C LEU A 397 -3.97 -8.94 26.66
N ARG A 398 -4.74 -8.30 27.56
CA ARG A 398 -6.14 -7.95 27.31
C ARG A 398 -6.29 -6.94 26.17
N VAL A 399 -5.43 -5.93 26.06
CA VAL A 399 -5.41 -4.99 24.93
C VAL A 399 -5.13 -5.73 23.62
N LEU A 400 -4.20 -6.68 23.61
CA LEU A 400 -3.81 -7.46 22.43
C LEU A 400 -4.78 -8.58 22.05
N HIS A 401 -5.80 -8.85 22.86
CA HIS A 401 -6.82 -9.84 22.54
C HIS A 401 -7.57 -9.43 21.25
N PRO A 402 -7.63 -10.28 20.20
CA PRO A 402 -8.31 -9.96 18.94
C PRO A 402 -9.78 -9.60 19.11
N ARG A 403 -10.15 -8.36 18.77
CA ARG A 403 -11.52 -7.83 18.79
C ARG A 403 -11.63 -6.56 17.94
N PRO A 404 -12.85 -6.13 17.55
CA PRO A 404 -13.05 -4.86 16.86
C PRO A 404 -12.39 -3.69 17.59
N GLY A 405 -11.72 -2.81 16.84
CA GLY A 405 -10.98 -1.66 17.35
C GLY A 405 -9.50 -1.92 17.66
N LEU A 406 -9.03 -3.18 17.66
CA LEU A 406 -7.65 -3.53 18.00
C LEU A 406 -6.63 -2.80 17.10
N TYR A 407 -6.79 -2.88 15.78
CA TYR A 407 -5.92 -2.20 14.82
C TYR A 407 -5.89 -0.69 15.04
N ALA A 408 -7.04 -0.07 15.29
CA ALA A 408 -7.14 1.37 15.53
C ALA A 408 -6.33 1.76 16.78
N ARG A 409 -6.50 1.02 17.89
CA ARG A 409 -5.75 1.28 19.13
C ARG A 409 -4.27 1.03 19.00
N LEU A 410 -3.84 -0.04 18.34
CA LEU A 410 -2.42 -0.26 18.07
C LEU A 410 -1.84 0.81 17.14
N SER A 411 -2.62 1.30 16.17
CA SER A 411 -2.23 2.40 15.30
C SER A 411 -2.09 3.72 16.08
N ASP A 412 -2.98 4.00 17.03
CA ASP A 412 -2.90 5.14 17.94
C ASP A 412 -1.64 5.06 18.82
N MET A 413 -1.39 3.90 19.44
CA MET A 413 -0.19 3.64 20.24
C MET A 413 1.08 3.79 19.40
N HIS A 414 1.11 3.23 18.18
CA HIS A 414 2.24 3.34 17.26
C HIS A 414 2.48 4.78 16.80
N GLY A 415 1.41 5.47 16.41
CA GLY A 415 1.44 6.83 15.88
C GLY A 415 1.90 7.87 16.90
N ARG A 416 1.66 7.64 18.19
CA ARG A 416 2.15 8.48 19.30
C ARG A 416 3.45 7.96 19.94
N GLY A 417 4.00 6.89 19.39
CA GLY A 417 5.28 6.33 19.81
C GLY A 417 5.22 5.37 21.00
N LEU A 418 4.05 5.13 21.61
CA LEU A 418 3.91 4.24 22.76
C LEU A 418 4.41 2.83 22.46
N LEU A 419 4.02 2.22 21.34
CA LEU A 419 4.50 0.87 20.98
C LEU A 419 6.03 0.83 20.87
N GLY A 420 6.64 1.84 20.24
CA GLY A 420 8.10 1.89 20.10
C GLY A 420 8.84 2.12 21.42
N ARG A 421 8.23 2.82 22.38
CA ARG A 421 8.78 3.01 23.74
C ARG A 421 8.63 1.75 24.58
N MET A 422 7.48 1.11 24.50
CA MET A 422 7.22 -0.18 25.15
C MET A 422 8.04 -1.28 24.50
N PHE A 423 8.37 -1.22 23.22
CA PHE A 423 9.11 -2.25 22.49
C PHE A 423 10.17 -1.60 21.59
N PRO A 424 11.37 -1.32 22.11
CA PRO A 424 12.47 -0.79 21.30
C PRO A 424 12.82 -1.66 20.09
N GLU A 425 12.53 -2.96 20.17
CA GLU A 425 12.63 -3.90 19.06
C GLU A 425 11.74 -3.49 17.88
N PHE A 426 10.49 -3.11 18.16
CA PHE A 426 9.54 -2.63 17.16
C PHE A 426 9.88 -1.21 16.67
N GLN A 427 10.45 -0.37 17.54
CA GLN A 427 10.93 0.96 17.13
C GLN A 427 11.97 0.89 16.00
N LYS A 428 12.76 -0.20 15.90
CA LYS A 428 13.74 -0.37 14.81
C LYS A 428 13.12 -0.51 13.42
N VAL A 429 11.86 -0.92 13.34
CA VAL A 429 11.13 -1.04 12.09
C VAL A 429 10.17 0.12 11.83
N TYR A 430 10.17 1.15 12.69
CA TYR A 430 9.36 2.35 12.52
C TYR A 430 9.69 3.06 11.20
N CYS A 431 8.69 3.18 10.32
CA CYS A 431 8.85 3.69 8.94
C CYS A 431 9.97 3.00 8.14
N LEU A 432 10.34 1.76 8.48
CA LEU A 432 11.38 1.04 7.76
C LEU A 432 10.87 0.65 6.37
N VAL A 433 11.53 1.15 5.35
CA VAL A 433 11.29 0.77 3.95
C VAL A 433 12.25 -0.34 3.59
N VAL A 434 11.71 -1.45 3.10
CA VAL A 434 12.49 -2.54 2.49
C VAL A 434 12.05 -2.63 1.05
N ARG A 435 12.99 -2.44 0.11
CA ARG A 435 12.68 -2.48 -1.33
C ARG A 435 12.53 -3.93 -1.76
N ASP A 436 11.32 -4.44 -1.67
CA ASP A 436 10.91 -5.81 -1.99
C ASP A 436 9.72 -5.75 -2.99
N PHE A 437 9.64 -6.69 -3.94
CA PHE A 437 8.65 -6.68 -5.03
C PHE A 437 7.19 -6.85 -4.58
N TYR A 438 6.98 -7.31 -3.36
CA TYR A 438 5.69 -7.69 -2.80
C TYR A 438 5.19 -6.67 -1.77
N HIS A 439 6.07 -6.02 -1.00
CA HIS A 439 5.65 -5.13 0.08
C HIS A 439 5.35 -3.72 -0.42
N LYS A 440 4.07 -3.33 -0.36
CA LYS A 440 3.62 -1.97 -0.67
C LYS A 440 3.85 -1.00 0.51
N TYR A 441 3.94 -1.52 1.72
CA TYR A 441 3.93 -0.76 2.97
C TYR A 441 5.30 -0.81 3.67
N THR A 442 5.57 0.15 4.56
CA THR A 442 6.69 0.04 5.50
C THR A 442 6.50 -1.17 6.42
N VAL A 443 7.58 -1.71 6.97
CA VAL A 443 7.53 -2.96 7.76
C VAL A 443 6.61 -2.87 8.97
N ASP A 444 6.61 -1.73 9.66
CA ASP A 444 5.72 -1.45 10.78
C ASP A 444 4.23 -1.35 10.37
N GLU A 445 3.93 -0.68 9.26
CA GLU A 445 2.57 -0.58 8.72
C GLU A 445 2.07 -1.95 8.23
N HIS A 446 2.93 -2.73 7.57
CA HIS A 446 2.65 -4.12 7.20
C HIS A 446 2.24 -4.92 8.44
N THR A 447 3.02 -4.83 9.52
CA THR A 447 2.75 -5.51 10.79
C THR A 447 1.37 -5.15 11.36
N LEU A 448 1.02 -3.86 11.41
CA LEU A 448 -0.30 -3.44 11.91
C LEU A 448 -1.43 -3.90 10.98
N ARG A 449 -1.25 -3.86 9.67
CA ARG A 449 -2.24 -4.39 8.71
C ARG A 449 -2.43 -5.88 8.82
N THR A 450 -1.37 -6.63 9.09
CA THR A 450 -1.45 -8.06 9.40
C THR A 450 -2.33 -8.30 10.61
N ILE A 451 -2.16 -7.51 11.68
CA ILE A 451 -3.03 -7.60 12.87
C ILE A 451 -4.48 -7.22 12.55
N ARG A 452 -4.70 -6.21 11.69
CA ARG A 452 -6.04 -5.85 11.21
C ARG A 452 -6.74 -7.01 10.50
N ASN A 453 -6.00 -7.82 9.75
CA ASN A 453 -6.57 -8.98 9.07
C ASN A 453 -7.01 -10.06 10.06
N VAL A 454 -6.34 -10.20 11.21
CA VAL A 454 -6.81 -11.05 12.33
C VAL A 454 -8.07 -10.46 12.96
N GLU A 455 -8.11 -9.15 13.22
CA GLU A 455 -9.31 -8.46 13.72
C GLU A 455 -10.53 -8.66 12.79
N HIS A 456 -10.35 -8.62 11.47
CA HIS A 456 -11.43 -8.88 10.53
C HIS A 456 -12.03 -10.30 10.64
N LEU A 457 -11.28 -11.28 11.18
CA LEU A 457 -11.83 -12.61 11.47
C LEU A 457 -12.80 -12.62 12.65
N CYS A 458 -12.81 -11.58 13.50
CA CYS A 458 -13.85 -11.41 14.52
C CYS A 458 -15.22 -11.08 13.90
N THR A 459 -15.24 -10.59 12.65
CA THR A 459 -16.47 -10.27 11.89
C THR A 459 -16.38 -10.78 10.43
N PRO A 460 -16.30 -12.11 10.22
CA PRO A 460 -15.97 -12.69 8.93
C PRO A 460 -17.08 -12.46 7.88
N ARG A 461 -16.69 -12.03 6.68
CA ARG A 461 -17.62 -11.66 5.59
C ARG A 461 -17.84 -12.75 4.54
N THR A 462 -17.00 -13.78 4.48
CA THR A 462 -17.08 -14.86 3.49
C THR A 462 -17.11 -16.22 4.17
N ASP A 463 -17.65 -17.24 3.49
CA ASP A 463 -17.73 -18.59 4.07
C ASP A 463 -16.36 -19.21 4.34
N SER A 464 -15.38 -18.96 3.47
CA SER A 464 -13.98 -19.31 3.73
C SER A 464 -13.47 -18.68 5.03
N ARG A 465 -13.65 -17.36 5.22
CA ARG A 465 -13.20 -16.65 6.43
C ARG A 465 -13.95 -17.08 7.70
N LYS A 466 -15.20 -17.56 7.59
CA LYS A 466 -15.91 -18.16 8.74
C LYS A 466 -15.20 -19.38 9.31
N ARG A 467 -14.56 -20.20 8.47
CA ARG A 467 -13.80 -21.38 8.92
C ARG A 467 -12.57 -20.97 9.74
N PHE A 468 -11.78 -20.01 9.25
CA PHE A 468 -10.64 -19.45 9.99
C PHE A 468 -11.08 -18.70 11.26
N ALA A 469 -12.23 -18.02 11.24
CA ALA A 469 -12.81 -17.42 12.45
C ALA A 469 -13.24 -18.49 13.48
N GLY A 470 -13.58 -19.71 13.05
CA GLY A 470 -13.73 -20.87 13.92
C GLY A 470 -12.42 -21.19 14.63
N VAL A 471 -11.33 -21.33 13.88
CA VAL A 471 -9.98 -21.60 14.42
C VAL A 471 -9.55 -20.52 15.42
N LEU A 472 -9.81 -19.23 15.13
CA LEU A 472 -9.48 -18.12 16.03
C LEU A 472 -10.21 -18.24 17.38
N ARG A 473 -11.48 -18.67 17.39
CA ARG A 473 -12.28 -18.83 18.61
C ARG A 473 -11.85 -20.03 19.46
N GLU A 474 -11.16 -20.99 18.87
CA GLU A 474 -10.65 -22.18 19.58
C GLU A 474 -9.27 -21.98 20.20
N LEU A 475 -8.59 -20.86 19.93
CA LEU A 475 -7.28 -20.58 20.52
C LEU A 475 -7.38 -20.42 22.04
N GLU A 476 -6.41 -20.99 22.77
CA GLU A 476 -6.34 -20.84 24.23
C GLU A 476 -5.88 -19.42 24.62
N GLN A 477 -4.90 -18.89 23.90
CA GLN A 477 -4.26 -17.59 24.17
C GLN A 477 -4.09 -16.80 22.86
N PRO A 478 -5.18 -16.25 22.28
CA PRO A 478 -5.15 -15.56 20.99
C PRO A 478 -4.28 -14.28 20.99
N GLU A 479 -4.04 -13.66 22.15
CA GLU A 479 -3.11 -12.55 22.30
C GLU A 479 -1.65 -12.91 21.96
N LEU A 480 -1.26 -14.19 22.06
CA LEU A 480 0.08 -14.64 21.63
C LEU A 480 0.25 -14.59 20.11
N LEU A 481 -0.84 -14.76 19.34
CA LEU A 481 -0.82 -14.54 17.89
C LEU A 481 -0.49 -13.09 17.57
N VAL A 482 -1.13 -12.15 18.26
CA VAL A 482 -0.91 -10.70 18.06
C VAL A 482 0.49 -10.29 18.50
N LEU A 483 0.99 -10.83 19.62
CA LEU A 483 2.40 -10.64 20.02
C LEU A 483 3.37 -11.18 18.97
N ALA A 484 3.15 -12.39 18.46
CA ALA A 484 3.99 -12.95 17.40
C ALA A 484 3.96 -12.09 16.15
N LEU A 485 2.79 -11.60 15.74
CA LEU A 485 2.64 -10.67 14.62
C LEU A 485 3.38 -9.36 14.85
N LEU A 486 3.33 -8.78 16.06
CA LEU A 486 4.06 -7.56 16.39
C LEU A 486 5.57 -7.69 16.14
N PHE A 487 6.12 -8.90 16.27
CA PHE A 487 7.55 -9.17 16.17
C PHE A 487 7.98 -10.02 14.95
N HIS A 488 7.06 -10.55 14.14
CA HIS A 488 7.41 -11.54 13.10
C HIS A 488 8.45 -11.04 12.10
N ASP A 489 8.40 -9.75 11.78
CA ASP A 489 9.22 -9.10 10.76
C ASP A 489 10.23 -8.10 11.32
N VAL A 490 10.35 -7.96 12.65
CA VAL A 490 11.25 -6.94 13.22
C VAL A 490 12.70 -7.14 12.81
N GLY A 491 13.10 -8.37 12.48
CA GLY A 491 14.45 -8.71 12.02
C GLY A 491 14.83 -8.16 10.63
N LYS A 492 13.86 -7.66 9.84
CA LYS A 492 14.10 -7.05 8.51
C LYS A 492 14.96 -5.79 8.55
N TRP A 493 15.20 -5.23 9.75
CA TRP A 493 16.12 -4.11 9.93
C TRP A 493 17.58 -4.47 9.58
N THR A 494 17.93 -5.76 9.54
CA THR A 494 19.26 -6.28 9.16
C THR A 494 19.24 -7.01 7.81
N ASN A 495 20.43 -7.20 7.22
CA ASN A 495 20.62 -8.04 6.02
C ASN A 495 20.79 -9.54 6.34
N LYS A 496 20.53 -9.98 7.58
CA LYS A 496 20.63 -11.40 7.99
C LYS A 496 19.31 -12.13 7.74
N ASN A 497 19.24 -13.42 8.09
CA ASN A 497 17.97 -14.14 8.17
C ASN A 497 17.04 -13.41 9.16
N HIS A 498 16.00 -12.76 8.63
CA HIS A 498 15.14 -11.88 9.43
C HIS A 498 14.28 -12.64 10.43
N SER A 499 13.94 -13.91 10.17
CA SER A 499 13.19 -14.74 11.11
C SER A 499 14.03 -15.01 12.38
N GLU A 500 15.29 -15.40 12.22
CA GLU A 500 16.19 -15.66 13.37
C GLU A 500 16.53 -14.39 14.15
N GLU A 501 16.78 -13.29 13.44
CA GLU A 501 16.98 -11.99 14.09
C GLU A 501 15.71 -11.50 14.79
N GLY A 502 14.54 -11.74 14.20
CA GLY A 502 13.23 -11.46 14.79
C GLY A 502 13.03 -12.21 16.11
N VAL A 503 13.35 -13.51 16.15
CA VAL A 503 13.35 -14.31 17.39
C VAL A 503 14.28 -13.71 18.44
N ARG A 504 15.53 -13.43 18.05
CA ARG A 504 16.54 -12.88 18.98
C ARG A 504 16.09 -11.58 19.62
N MET A 505 15.42 -10.72 18.84
CA MET A 505 14.85 -9.46 19.33
C MET A 505 13.64 -9.71 20.22
N ALA A 506 12.67 -10.51 19.76
CA ALA A 506 11.44 -10.78 20.48
C ALA A 506 11.69 -11.34 21.89
N ILE A 507 12.68 -12.22 22.08
CA ILE A 507 13.02 -12.79 23.39
C ILE A 507 13.27 -11.70 24.45
N GLY A 508 13.94 -10.60 24.09
CA GLY A 508 14.17 -9.47 24.99
C GLY A 508 12.86 -8.83 25.48
N ALA A 509 11.95 -8.56 24.54
CA ALA A 509 10.63 -8.02 24.85
C ALA A 509 9.77 -9.00 25.67
N LEU A 510 9.73 -10.28 25.29
CA LEU A 510 8.89 -11.29 25.96
C LEU A 510 9.35 -11.56 27.40
N ARG A 511 10.67 -11.57 27.66
CA ARG A 511 11.23 -11.69 29.01
C ARG A 511 10.95 -10.46 29.87
N ARG A 512 11.02 -9.26 29.28
CA ARG A 512 10.68 -8.01 29.96
C ARG A 512 9.20 -7.96 30.36
N LEU A 513 8.33 -8.58 29.56
CA LEU A 513 6.93 -8.78 29.92
C LEU A 513 6.74 -9.84 31.03
N ARG A 514 7.75 -10.63 31.40
CA ARG A 514 7.63 -11.77 32.33
C ARG A 514 6.59 -12.79 31.88
N LEU A 515 6.59 -13.14 30.60
CA LEU A 515 5.71 -14.19 30.09
C LEU A 515 6.20 -15.58 30.56
N PRO A 516 5.29 -16.54 30.78
CA PRO A 516 5.67 -17.92 31.06
C PRO A 516 6.50 -18.52 29.92
N GLU A 517 7.47 -19.39 30.24
CA GLU A 517 8.37 -20.01 29.25
C GLU A 517 7.63 -20.74 28.13
N LYS A 518 6.48 -21.37 28.43
CA LYS A 518 5.61 -22.00 27.41
C LYS A 518 5.11 -20.98 26.38
N SER A 519 4.67 -19.81 26.82
CA SER A 519 4.18 -18.73 25.97
C SER A 519 5.32 -18.11 25.15
N ILE A 520 6.50 -17.93 25.75
CA ILE A 520 7.71 -17.47 25.04
C ILE A 520 8.07 -18.45 23.92
N ALA A 521 8.12 -19.76 24.22
CA ALA A 521 8.45 -20.79 23.24
C ALA A 521 7.44 -20.88 22.08
N THR A 522 6.16 -20.58 22.34
CA THR A 522 5.14 -20.50 21.29
C THR A 522 5.36 -19.28 20.39
N VAL A 523 5.57 -18.09 20.96
CA VAL A 523 5.83 -16.88 20.17
C VAL A 523 7.13 -17.01 19.36
N GLU A 524 8.19 -17.55 19.96
CA GLU A 524 9.44 -17.87 19.26
C GLU A 524 9.20 -18.79 18.06
N PHE A 525 8.46 -19.88 18.25
CA PHE A 525 8.14 -20.83 17.18
C PHE A 525 7.43 -20.13 16.02
N LEU A 526 6.42 -19.30 16.31
CA LEU A 526 5.68 -18.57 15.30
C LEU A 526 6.57 -17.62 14.50
N ILE A 527 7.40 -16.83 15.17
CA ILE A 527 8.32 -15.89 14.51
C ILE A 527 9.35 -16.64 13.67
N ARG A 528 9.93 -17.74 14.19
CA ARG A 528 10.93 -18.53 13.45
C ARG A 528 10.35 -19.14 12.17
N HIS A 529 9.10 -19.61 12.23
CA HIS A 529 8.51 -20.41 11.17
C HIS A 529 7.40 -19.68 10.38
N HIS A 530 7.24 -18.35 10.53
CA HIS A 530 6.13 -17.59 9.91
C HIS A 530 6.02 -17.76 8.39
N LEU A 531 7.12 -18.01 7.67
CA LEU A 531 7.12 -18.24 6.22
C LEU A 531 6.92 -19.71 5.81
N GLN A 532 7.04 -20.66 6.74
CA GLN A 532 7.07 -22.08 6.39
C GLN A 532 5.74 -22.54 5.81
N MET A 533 4.62 -22.16 6.44
CA MET A 533 3.31 -22.61 6.00
C MET A 533 2.90 -22.01 4.65
N SER A 534 3.22 -20.74 4.37
CA SER A 534 2.94 -20.14 3.04
C SER A 534 3.80 -20.77 1.93
N VAL A 535 5.06 -21.08 2.22
CA VAL A 535 5.93 -21.81 1.27
C VAL A 535 5.37 -23.20 0.98
N LEU A 536 4.93 -23.93 2.02
CA LEU A 536 4.35 -25.26 1.84
C LEU A 536 3.00 -25.21 1.11
N ALA A 537 2.09 -24.33 1.52
CA ALA A 537 0.75 -24.24 0.97
C ALA A 537 0.73 -23.77 -0.49
N PHE A 538 1.65 -22.89 -0.90
CA PHE A 538 1.59 -22.23 -2.22
C PHE A 538 2.70 -22.65 -3.18
N ARG A 539 3.74 -23.34 -2.71
CA ARG A 539 4.87 -23.78 -3.56
C ARG A 539 5.11 -25.28 -3.53
N ARG A 540 4.39 -26.04 -2.70
CA ARG A 540 4.46 -27.51 -2.67
C ARG A 540 3.11 -28.12 -2.92
N ASP A 541 3.14 -29.42 -3.19
CA ASP A 541 1.95 -30.23 -3.32
C ASP A 541 1.41 -30.56 -1.92
N VAL A 542 0.33 -29.90 -1.52
CA VAL A 542 -0.33 -30.10 -0.21
C VAL A 542 -0.97 -31.48 -0.08
N GLU A 543 -1.18 -32.18 -1.19
CA GLU A 543 -1.75 -33.53 -1.26
C GLU A 543 -0.68 -34.62 -1.08
N ASP A 544 0.60 -34.26 -1.07
CA ASP A 544 1.69 -35.19 -0.75
C ASP A 544 1.67 -35.51 0.77
N PRO A 545 1.40 -36.77 1.17
CA PRO A 545 1.30 -37.14 2.58
C PRO A 545 2.61 -36.93 3.34
N GLU A 546 3.74 -37.00 2.65
CA GLU A 546 5.05 -36.72 3.23
C GLU A 546 5.18 -35.23 3.59
N THR A 547 4.59 -34.33 2.78
CA THR A 547 4.58 -32.89 3.07
C THR A 547 3.81 -32.57 4.35
N ALA A 548 2.59 -33.10 4.49
CA ALA A 548 1.80 -32.93 5.72
C ALA A 548 2.45 -33.62 6.93
N THR A 549 3.10 -34.78 6.74
CA THR A 549 3.83 -35.48 7.81
C THR A 549 5.03 -34.69 8.30
N GLN A 550 5.84 -34.15 7.39
CA GLN A 550 6.97 -33.29 7.73
C GLN A 550 6.51 -32.01 8.43
N PHE A 551 5.41 -31.43 7.97
CA PHE A 551 4.86 -30.22 8.58
C PHE A 551 4.26 -30.51 9.96
N ALA A 552 3.56 -31.62 10.15
CA ALA A 552 3.05 -32.07 11.45
C ALA A 552 4.19 -32.24 12.46
N ARG A 553 5.31 -32.86 12.06
CA ARG A 553 6.52 -32.97 12.88
C ARG A 553 7.12 -31.60 13.24
N LEU A 554 7.09 -30.64 12.31
CA LEU A 554 7.58 -29.28 12.55
C LEU A 554 6.72 -28.53 13.57
N VAL A 555 5.39 -28.52 13.39
CA VAL A 555 4.48 -27.76 14.26
C VAL A 555 4.33 -28.41 15.64
N GLY A 556 4.33 -29.74 15.69
CA GLY A 556 4.33 -30.55 16.91
C GLY A 556 3.03 -30.56 17.71
N THR A 557 2.29 -29.45 17.77
CA THR A 557 1.02 -29.35 18.52
C THR A 557 -0.10 -28.71 17.69
N GLU A 558 -1.34 -29.08 18.02
CA GLU A 558 -2.55 -28.50 17.44
C GLU A 558 -2.57 -26.97 17.60
N GLU A 559 -2.28 -26.47 18.80
CA GLU A 559 -2.30 -25.03 19.07
C GLU A 559 -1.30 -24.24 18.21
N ARG A 560 -0.08 -24.78 18.01
CA ARG A 560 0.92 -24.15 17.13
C ARG A 560 0.48 -24.15 15.67
N LEU A 561 -0.20 -25.20 15.22
CA LEU A 561 -0.77 -25.28 13.88
C LEU A 561 -1.87 -24.22 13.68
N LYS A 562 -2.79 -24.08 14.64
CA LYS A 562 -3.86 -23.06 14.61
C LYS A 562 -3.27 -21.65 14.52
N LEU A 563 -2.34 -21.33 15.42
CA LEU A 563 -1.66 -20.04 15.46
C LEU A 563 -0.89 -19.74 14.16
N LEU A 564 -0.10 -20.70 13.66
CA LEU A 564 0.69 -20.51 12.44
C LEU A 564 -0.19 -20.37 11.18
N CYS A 565 -1.33 -21.07 11.14
CA CYS A 565 -2.32 -20.96 10.07
C CYS A 565 -2.92 -19.54 10.01
N LEU A 566 -3.39 -19.02 11.14
CA LEU A 566 -3.96 -17.68 11.24
C LEU A 566 -2.92 -16.60 10.97
N LEU A 567 -1.69 -16.77 11.47
CA LEU A 567 -0.56 -15.89 11.18
C LEU A 567 -0.33 -15.82 9.66
N THR A 568 -0.24 -16.97 9.01
CA THR A 568 0.03 -17.09 7.57
C THR A 568 -1.07 -16.47 6.73
N LEU A 569 -2.34 -16.72 7.09
CA LEU A 569 -3.49 -16.10 6.43
C LEU A 569 -3.39 -14.58 6.51
N ALA A 570 -3.18 -14.05 7.72
CA ALA A 570 -3.15 -12.62 7.97
C ALA A 570 -1.99 -11.92 7.24
N ASP A 571 -0.80 -12.53 7.26
CA ASP A 571 0.44 -11.96 6.72
C ASP A 571 0.38 -11.86 5.19
N VAL A 572 -0.03 -12.95 4.52
CA VAL A 572 -0.13 -12.99 3.06
C VAL A 572 -1.23 -12.05 2.54
N ASP A 573 -2.29 -11.84 3.33
CA ASP A 573 -3.38 -10.91 3.03
C ASP A 573 -2.97 -9.43 3.24
N ALA A 574 -1.95 -9.15 4.06
CA ALA A 574 -1.46 -7.80 4.33
C ALA A 574 -0.51 -7.27 3.26
N VAL A 575 0.13 -8.15 2.48
CA VAL A 575 1.13 -7.82 1.44
C VAL A 575 0.58 -6.80 0.43
N SER A 576 -0.50 -7.15 -0.27
CA SER A 576 -1.25 -6.22 -1.12
C SER A 576 -2.63 -6.79 -1.51
N PRO A 577 -3.59 -5.93 -1.90
CA PRO A 577 -4.91 -6.37 -2.32
C PRO A 577 -4.83 -7.39 -3.48
N GLY A 578 -5.53 -8.52 -3.33
CA GLY A 578 -5.59 -9.58 -4.33
C GLY A 578 -4.45 -10.60 -4.26
N VAL A 579 -3.47 -10.45 -3.36
CA VAL A 579 -2.43 -11.49 -3.15
C VAL A 579 -3.03 -12.73 -2.50
N MET A 580 -3.87 -12.57 -1.48
CA MET A 580 -4.68 -13.65 -0.92
C MET A 580 -5.93 -13.84 -1.78
N THR A 581 -5.94 -14.88 -2.60
CA THR A 581 -7.08 -15.24 -3.45
C THR A 581 -7.90 -16.35 -2.79
N PRO A 582 -9.19 -16.54 -3.15
CA PRO A 582 -9.99 -17.65 -2.63
C PRO A 582 -9.32 -19.03 -2.80
N TRP A 583 -8.60 -19.22 -3.92
CA TRP A 583 -7.81 -20.44 -4.16
C TRP A 583 -6.67 -20.61 -3.14
N LYS A 584 -5.93 -19.54 -2.80
CA LYS A 584 -4.89 -19.61 -1.76
C LYS A 584 -5.48 -19.86 -0.38
N GLU A 585 -6.62 -19.28 -0.06
CA GLU A 585 -7.32 -19.59 1.19
C GLU A 585 -7.66 -21.08 1.29
N GLU A 586 -8.16 -21.68 0.21
CA GLU A 586 -8.47 -23.11 0.14
C GLU A 586 -7.20 -23.99 0.25
N MET A 587 -6.11 -23.64 -0.43
CA MET A 587 -4.83 -24.37 -0.31
C MET A 587 -4.28 -24.32 1.12
N LEU A 588 -4.35 -23.15 1.77
CA LEU A 588 -3.95 -22.99 3.16
C LEU A 588 -4.82 -23.83 4.10
N TRP A 589 -6.15 -23.80 3.87
CA TRP A 589 -7.12 -24.58 4.64
C TRP A 589 -6.88 -26.09 4.50
N ARG A 590 -6.62 -26.59 3.29
CA ARG A 590 -6.32 -28.01 3.04
C ARG A 590 -5.08 -28.47 3.78
N LEU A 591 -3.98 -27.72 3.71
CA LEU A 591 -2.75 -28.04 4.45
C LEU A 591 -3.02 -28.05 5.96
N TYR A 592 -3.80 -27.10 6.46
CA TYR A 592 -4.21 -27.06 7.87
C TYR A 592 -4.97 -28.33 8.26
N VAL A 593 -6.02 -28.71 7.51
CA VAL A 593 -6.84 -29.90 7.83
C VAL A 593 -6.03 -31.19 7.76
N GLU A 594 -5.23 -31.40 6.72
CA GLU A 594 -4.43 -32.61 6.58
C GLU A 594 -3.40 -32.74 7.72
N THR A 595 -2.75 -31.63 8.09
CA THR A 595 -1.80 -31.60 9.20
C THR A 595 -2.49 -31.81 10.55
N TYR A 596 -3.67 -31.21 10.74
CA TYR A 596 -4.49 -31.37 11.93
C TYR A 596 -4.88 -32.83 12.15
N ASN A 597 -5.38 -33.48 11.10
CA ASN A 597 -5.74 -34.91 11.11
C ASN A 597 -4.52 -35.76 11.46
N ARG A 598 -3.33 -35.43 10.94
CA ARG A 598 -2.09 -36.16 11.25
C ARG A 598 -1.69 -36.03 12.73
N LEU A 599 -1.86 -34.86 13.33
CA LEU A 599 -1.52 -34.60 14.73
C LEU A 599 -2.49 -35.27 15.72
N THR A 600 -3.77 -35.35 15.35
CA THR A 600 -4.85 -35.83 16.23
C THR A 600 -5.16 -37.31 16.07
N LEU A 601 -5.09 -37.84 14.85
CA LEU A 601 -5.46 -39.23 14.52
C LEU A 601 -4.26 -40.17 14.42
N GLY A 602 -3.02 -39.67 14.60
CA GLY A 602 -1.84 -40.52 14.74
C GLY A 602 -1.60 -41.45 13.55
N TYR A 603 -1.81 -40.97 12.31
CA TYR A 603 -1.57 -41.79 11.13
C TYR A 603 -0.08 -42.14 11.00
N SER A 604 0.28 -43.33 11.46
CA SER A 604 1.45 -44.08 11.01
C SER A 604 0.95 -45.35 10.34
N ASP A 605 1.55 -45.69 9.19
CA ASP A 605 1.43 -46.94 8.44
C ASP A 605 0.18 -47.21 7.55
N ASP A 606 -0.95 -46.52 7.69
CA ASP A 606 -2.14 -46.76 6.82
C ASP A 606 -1.97 -46.36 5.33
N ALA A 607 -0.94 -45.58 4.99
CA ALA A 607 -0.78 -45.02 3.63
C ALA A 607 -0.34 -46.06 2.56
N ILE A 608 0.06 -47.27 2.98
CA ILE A 608 0.31 -48.39 2.07
C ILE A 608 -0.97 -49.25 1.92
N GLU A 609 -1.79 -49.36 2.96
CA GLU A 609 -3.03 -50.17 2.96
C GLU A 609 -4.20 -49.46 2.24
N ASP A 610 -4.29 -48.12 2.28
CA ASP A 610 -5.43 -47.36 1.71
C ASP A 610 -5.50 -47.38 0.17
N ALA A 611 -4.37 -47.43 -0.55
CA ALA A 611 -4.38 -47.48 -2.01
C ALA A 611 -4.83 -48.83 -2.56
N GLU A 612 -4.54 -49.93 -1.85
CA GLU A 612 -5.03 -51.27 -2.21
C GLU A 612 -6.50 -51.41 -1.84
N ALA A 613 -6.93 -50.92 -0.67
CA ALA A 613 -8.33 -50.87 -0.27
C ALA A 613 -9.20 -50.03 -1.23
N VAL A 614 -8.72 -48.84 -1.64
CA VAL A 614 -9.41 -47.99 -2.64
C VAL A 614 -9.45 -48.67 -4.00
N ARG A 615 -8.40 -49.40 -4.40
CA ARG A 615 -8.40 -50.16 -5.65
C ARG A 615 -9.39 -51.33 -5.62
N GLU A 616 -9.47 -52.05 -4.50
CA GLU A 616 -10.47 -53.11 -4.29
C GLU A 616 -11.89 -52.55 -4.31
N GLU A 617 -12.12 -51.40 -3.66
CA GLU A 617 -13.41 -50.71 -3.66
C GLU A 617 -13.81 -50.24 -5.07
N LEU A 618 -12.88 -49.64 -5.83
CA LEU A 618 -13.10 -49.23 -7.23
C LEU A 618 -13.38 -50.44 -8.14
N SER A 619 -12.74 -51.58 -7.90
CA SER A 619 -13.03 -52.80 -8.64
C SER A 619 -14.42 -53.36 -8.30
N ALA A 620 -14.83 -53.27 -7.03
CA ALA A 620 -16.13 -53.74 -6.55
C ALA A 620 -17.31 -52.85 -6.98
N GLN A 621 -17.14 -51.53 -7.00
CA GLN A 621 -18.18 -50.55 -7.37
C GLN A 621 -18.14 -50.16 -8.86
N ARG A 622 -17.47 -50.97 -9.68
CA ARG A 622 -17.23 -50.71 -11.10
C ARG A 622 -18.55 -50.67 -11.89
N PRO A 623 -18.79 -49.62 -12.70
CA PRO A 623 -19.88 -49.59 -13.66
C PRO A 623 -19.82 -50.76 -14.66
N ALA A 624 -20.96 -51.24 -15.13
CA ALA A 624 -21.05 -52.39 -16.03
C ALA A 624 -20.26 -52.21 -17.34
N ASP A 625 -20.13 -50.96 -17.81
CA ASP A 625 -19.42 -50.61 -19.03
C ASP A 625 -17.90 -50.54 -18.85
N VAL A 626 -17.37 -50.52 -17.62
CA VAL A 626 -15.93 -50.42 -17.39
C VAL A 626 -15.35 -51.78 -17.06
N SER A 627 -14.48 -52.45 -17.83
CA SER A 627 -13.95 -53.78 -17.42
C SER A 627 -12.89 -53.70 -16.31
N ALA A 628 -12.73 -54.76 -15.51
CA ALA A 628 -11.68 -54.82 -14.46
C ALA A 628 -10.27 -54.77 -15.07
N ALA A 629 -10.07 -55.41 -16.22
CA ALA A 629 -8.81 -55.39 -16.95
C ALA A 629 -8.44 -53.98 -17.42
N ASP A 630 -9.40 -53.20 -17.93
CA ASP A 630 -9.13 -51.81 -18.35
C ASP A 630 -8.79 -50.90 -17.17
N LEU A 631 -9.50 -51.08 -16.04
CA LEU A 631 -9.26 -50.33 -14.82
C LEU A 631 -7.84 -50.61 -14.27
N ASP A 632 -7.45 -51.88 -14.21
CA ASP A 632 -6.12 -52.31 -13.76
C ASP A 632 -5.01 -51.86 -14.69
N ALA A 633 -5.21 -51.98 -16.00
CA ALA A 633 -4.27 -51.47 -17.00
C ALA A 633 -4.10 -49.95 -16.87
N PHE A 634 -5.19 -49.21 -16.69
CA PHE A 634 -5.13 -47.76 -16.56
C PHE A 634 -4.38 -47.31 -15.29
N ILE A 635 -4.73 -47.87 -14.13
CA ILE A 635 -4.18 -47.47 -12.82
C ILE A 635 -2.73 -47.91 -12.66
N GLU A 636 -2.34 -49.05 -13.22
CA GLU A 636 -1.03 -49.59 -12.94
C GLU A 636 0.10 -48.71 -13.51
N GLY A 637 1.04 -48.35 -12.64
CA GLY A 637 2.12 -47.40 -12.93
C GLY A 637 1.74 -45.93 -12.73
N LEU A 638 0.45 -45.58 -12.56
CA LEU A 638 0.11 -44.24 -12.10
C LEU A 638 0.60 -44.04 -10.66
N PRO A 639 1.01 -42.80 -10.30
CA PRO A 639 1.31 -42.45 -8.92
C PRO A 639 0.14 -42.80 -7.98
N ARG A 640 0.42 -43.44 -6.83
CA ARG A 640 -0.61 -43.81 -5.83
C ARG A 640 -1.53 -42.65 -5.42
N ARG A 641 -1.01 -41.41 -5.47
CA ARG A 641 -1.78 -40.18 -5.23
C ARG A 641 -2.96 -39.97 -6.19
N TYR A 642 -2.93 -40.55 -7.40
CA TYR A 642 -4.01 -40.44 -8.38
C TYR A 642 -5.36 -40.85 -7.77
N LEU A 643 -5.39 -42.02 -7.11
CA LEU A 643 -6.60 -42.58 -6.49
C LEU A 643 -7.10 -41.78 -5.28
N ARG A 644 -6.28 -40.86 -4.77
CA ARG A 644 -6.65 -39.97 -3.65
C ARG A 644 -7.17 -38.62 -4.11
N VAL A 645 -6.62 -38.09 -5.20
CA VAL A 645 -6.89 -36.74 -5.69
C VAL A 645 -8.09 -36.72 -6.66
N VAL A 646 -8.37 -37.86 -7.29
CA VAL A 646 -9.43 -37.99 -8.30
C VAL A 646 -10.61 -38.76 -7.71
N ASP A 647 -11.78 -38.12 -7.70
CA ASP A 647 -13.01 -38.73 -7.21
C ASP A 647 -13.34 -40.02 -7.97
N ARG A 648 -13.94 -41.00 -7.29
CA ARG A 648 -14.22 -42.34 -7.84
C ARG A 648 -14.96 -42.31 -9.20
N PRO A 649 -16.04 -41.51 -9.40
CA PRO A 649 -16.70 -41.43 -10.70
C PRO A 649 -15.77 -40.95 -11.83
N ARG A 650 -14.88 -40.02 -11.50
CA ARG A 650 -13.90 -39.45 -12.44
C ARG A 650 -12.86 -40.48 -12.86
N VAL A 651 -12.46 -41.38 -11.96
CA VAL A 651 -11.56 -42.49 -12.31
C VAL A 651 -12.13 -43.33 -13.45
N TYR A 652 -13.43 -43.65 -13.39
CA TYR A 652 -14.08 -44.41 -14.46
C TYR A 652 -14.18 -43.63 -15.77
N GLU A 653 -14.38 -42.32 -15.72
CA GLU A 653 -14.36 -41.47 -16.93
C GLU A 653 -12.97 -41.43 -17.58
N HIS A 654 -11.91 -41.33 -16.78
CA HIS A 654 -10.55 -41.42 -17.29
C HIS A 654 -10.28 -42.79 -17.94
N VAL A 655 -10.77 -43.89 -17.35
CA VAL A 655 -10.67 -45.22 -17.97
C VAL A 655 -11.43 -45.28 -19.30
N ARG A 656 -12.62 -44.67 -19.40
CA ARG A 656 -13.39 -44.61 -20.67
C ARG A 656 -12.64 -43.85 -21.74
N LEU A 657 -12.08 -42.69 -21.40
CA LEU A 657 -11.27 -41.89 -22.31
C LEU A 657 -10.02 -42.65 -22.76
N ALA A 658 -9.43 -43.46 -21.88
CA ALA A 658 -8.24 -44.26 -22.18
C ALA A 658 -8.45 -45.41 -23.19
N ARG A 659 -9.69 -45.84 -23.43
CA ARG A 659 -9.98 -47.03 -24.25
C ARG A 659 -9.70 -46.84 -25.73
N GLY A 660 -8.87 -47.70 -26.32
CA GLY A 660 -8.64 -47.70 -27.76
C GLY A 660 -8.15 -46.34 -28.26
N LEU A 661 -7.23 -45.72 -27.51
CA LEU A 661 -6.52 -44.53 -27.94
C LEU A 661 -5.53 -44.90 -29.05
N GLU A 662 -5.61 -44.19 -30.16
CA GLU A 662 -4.68 -44.33 -31.28
C GLU A 662 -3.42 -43.46 -31.08
N PRO A 663 -2.30 -43.77 -31.74
CA PRO A 663 -1.12 -42.91 -31.73
C PRO A 663 -1.45 -41.48 -32.16
N ARG A 664 -0.97 -40.50 -31.38
CA ARG A 664 -1.20 -39.05 -31.60
C ARG A 664 -2.64 -38.58 -31.41
N GLU A 665 -3.51 -39.43 -30.87
CA GLU A 665 -4.84 -39.04 -30.38
C GLU A 665 -4.73 -38.45 -28.96
N VAL A 666 -5.55 -37.44 -28.69
CA VAL A 666 -5.82 -36.95 -27.33
C VAL A 666 -7.31 -36.97 -27.12
N ARG A 667 -7.73 -37.36 -25.92
CA ARG A 667 -9.10 -37.16 -25.46
C ARG A 667 -9.09 -36.31 -24.22
N SER A 668 -10.05 -35.40 -24.12
CA SER A 668 -10.10 -34.44 -23.03
C SER A 668 -11.46 -34.35 -22.37
N LEU A 669 -11.44 -33.96 -21.10
CA LEU A 669 -12.62 -33.66 -20.31
C LEU A 669 -12.44 -32.28 -19.68
N LEU A 670 -13.29 -31.35 -20.08
CA LEU A 670 -13.27 -29.96 -19.63
C LEU A 670 -14.49 -29.68 -18.77
N GLU A 671 -14.27 -29.24 -17.53
CA GLU A 671 -15.33 -28.93 -16.59
C GLU A 671 -15.05 -27.68 -15.77
N GLN A 672 -16.11 -27.04 -15.27
CA GLN A 672 -16.00 -25.92 -14.35
C GLN A 672 -16.23 -26.41 -12.92
N LYS A 673 -15.25 -26.22 -12.04
CA LYS A 673 -15.31 -26.51 -10.59
C LYS A 673 -15.12 -25.22 -9.81
N ASP A 674 -16.18 -24.78 -9.12
CA ASP A 674 -16.22 -23.52 -8.38
C ASP A 674 -15.80 -22.30 -9.25
N ALA A 675 -14.67 -21.67 -8.90
CA ALA A 675 -14.13 -20.49 -9.57
C ALA A 675 -13.05 -20.82 -10.64
N ALA A 676 -12.72 -22.09 -10.85
CA ALA A 676 -11.69 -22.53 -11.79
C ALA A 676 -12.25 -23.54 -12.82
N TRP A 677 -11.54 -23.68 -13.93
CA TRP A 677 -11.76 -24.75 -14.91
C TRP A 677 -10.74 -25.86 -14.68
N GLU A 678 -11.19 -27.10 -14.87
CA GLU A 678 -10.36 -28.30 -14.83
C GLU A 678 -10.39 -28.97 -16.21
N LEU A 679 -9.21 -29.25 -16.77
CA LEU A 679 -9.02 -29.98 -18.02
C LEU A 679 -8.18 -31.22 -17.74
N SER A 680 -8.79 -32.40 -17.87
CA SER A 680 -8.08 -33.68 -17.93
C SER A 680 -7.81 -34.02 -19.39
N THR A 681 -6.56 -34.32 -19.74
CA THR A 681 -6.18 -34.80 -21.08
C THR A 681 -5.52 -36.16 -20.98
N ILE A 682 -5.95 -37.10 -21.83
CA ILE A 682 -5.40 -38.45 -21.91
C ILE A 682 -4.89 -38.69 -23.32
N ALA A 683 -3.61 -39.06 -23.43
CA ALA A 683 -2.96 -39.37 -24.70
C ALA A 683 -1.85 -40.42 -24.48
N LEU A 684 -1.33 -40.99 -25.56
CA LEU A 684 -0.08 -41.74 -25.50
C LEU A 684 1.12 -40.78 -25.39
N ASP A 685 2.15 -41.19 -24.65
CA ASP A 685 3.31 -40.35 -24.37
C ASP A 685 4.02 -39.95 -25.67
N GLN A 686 4.27 -38.64 -25.80
CA GLN A 686 4.95 -38.06 -26.95
C GLN A 686 5.73 -36.79 -26.56
N PRO A 687 6.83 -36.49 -27.27
CA PRO A 687 7.65 -35.32 -26.95
C PRO A 687 6.84 -34.03 -26.91
N GLY A 688 6.98 -33.28 -25.83
CA GLY A 688 6.36 -31.97 -25.67
C GLY A 688 4.85 -31.98 -25.36
N LEU A 689 4.23 -33.13 -25.07
CA LEU A 689 2.79 -33.23 -24.79
C LEU A 689 2.30 -32.20 -23.75
N PHE A 690 2.85 -32.23 -22.54
CA PHE A 690 2.48 -31.29 -21.47
C PHE A 690 2.70 -29.82 -21.88
N ALA A 691 3.78 -29.55 -22.61
CA ALA A 691 4.07 -28.21 -23.11
C ALA A 691 3.00 -27.77 -24.12
N ASN A 692 2.64 -28.64 -25.05
CA ASN A 692 1.62 -28.36 -26.06
C ASN A 692 0.27 -28.03 -25.44
N VAL A 693 -0.16 -28.77 -24.40
CA VAL A 693 -1.39 -28.44 -23.65
C VAL A 693 -1.29 -27.07 -22.99
N CYS A 694 -0.18 -26.77 -22.31
CA CYS A 694 0.07 -25.43 -21.75
C CYS A 694 0.01 -24.33 -22.82
N GLY A 695 0.52 -24.61 -24.01
CA GLY A 695 0.51 -23.70 -25.16
C GLY A 695 -0.91 -23.43 -25.65
N VAL A 696 -1.75 -24.45 -25.78
CA VAL A 696 -3.17 -24.32 -26.17
C VAL A 696 -3.94 -23.49 -25.14
N LEU A 697 -3.81 -23.81 -23.84
CA LEU A 697 -4.44 -23.02 -22.78
C LEU A 697 -3.98 -21.55 -22.80
N SER A 698 -2.67 -21.32 -22.98
CA SER A 698 -2.11 -19.98 -23.13
C SER A 698 -2.67 -19.26 -24.35
N TYR A 699 -2.81 -19.95 -25.49
CA TYR A 699 -3.38 -19.39 -26.72
C TYR A 699 -4.78 -18.84 -26.48
N PHE A 700 -5.63 -19.55 -25.72
CA PHE A 700 -6.96 -19.07 -25.34
C PHE A 700 -6.95 -17.98 -24.25
N GLY A 701 -5.79 -17.63 -23.70
CA GLY A 701 -5.66 -16.60 -22.66
C GLY A 701 -5.95 -17.11 -21.25
N MET A 702 -5.91 -18.42 -21.04
CA MET A 702 -6.17 -19.04 -19.74
C MET A 702 -4.97 -18.87 -18.81
N ASP A 703 -5.24 -18.56 -17.54
CA ASP A 703 -4.22 -18.44 -16.50
C ASP A 703 -4.08 -19.77 -15.74
N ILE A 704 -3.01 -20.52 -16.03
CA ILE A 704 -2.80 -21.86 -15.48
C ILE A 704 -2.37 -21.76 -14.01
N LEU A 705 -3.24 -22.22 -13.12
CA LEU A 705 -3.04 -22.22 -11.67
C LEU A 705 -2.24 -23.44 -11.21
N ARG A 706 -2.55 -24.62 -11.77
CA ARG A 706 -1.92 -25.90 -11.45
C ARG A 706 -1.90 -26.80 -12.68
N GLY A 707 -0.83 -27.56 -12.85
CA GLY A 707 -0.73 -28.63 -13.85
C GLY A 707 -0.10 -29.86 -13.23
N GLN A 708 -0.76 -31.00 -13.35
CA GLN A 708 -0.27 -32.29 -12.90
C GLN A 708 -0.05 -33.16 -14.12
N ALA A 709 1.14 -33.75 -14.25
CA ALA A 709 1.45 -34.71 -15.32
C ALA A 709 1.71 -36.09 -14.73
N MET A 710 1.07 -37.12 -15.27
CA MET A 710 1.12 -38.47 -14.76
C MET A 710 1.24 -39.46 -15.92
N THR A 711 2.21 -40.37 -15.87
CA THR A 711 2.36 -41.43 -16.87
C THR A 711 2.17 -42.78 -16.21
N ASN A 712 1.39 -43.67 -16.82
CA ASN A 712 1.20 -45.03 -16.34
C ASN A 712 2.24 -45.99 -16.95
N ARG A 713 2.24 -47.28 -16.55
CA ARG A 713 3.24 -48.25 -17.03
C ARG A 713 3.14 -48.56 -18.53
N HIS A 714 1.99 -48.26 -19.14
CA HIS A 714 1.70 -48.56 -20.54
C HIS A 714 2.01 -47.38 -21.47
N GLY A 715 2.65 -46.32 -20.97
CA GLY A 715 2.98 -45.14 -21.77
C GLY A 715 1.77 -44.25 -22.06
N LEU A 716 0.68 -44.37 -21.30
CA LEU A 716 -0.43 -43.44 -21.33
C LEU A 716 -0.17 -42.30 -20.35
N VAL A 717 -0.35 -41.08 -20.82
CA VAL A 717 -0.20 -39.84 -20.07
C VAL A 717 -1.57 -39.29 -19.72
N LEU A 718 -1.77 -38.98 -18.45
CA LEU A 718 -2.88 -38.21 -17.91
C LEU A 718 -2.32 -36.89 -17.38
N ASP A 719 -2.67 -35.80 -18.03
CA ASP A 719 -2.39 -34.45 -17.53
C ASP A 719 -3.69 -33.82 -17.02
N ILE A 720 -3.65 -33.21 -15.83
CA ILE A 720 -4.78 -32.48 -15.23
C ILE A 720 -4.36 -31.03 -15.00
N PHE A 721 -5.04 -30.11 -15.67
CA PHE A 721 -4.81 -28.67 -15.56
C PHE A 721 -5.95 -27.99 -14.84
N GLN A 722 -5.63 -27.14 -13.87
CA GLN A 722 -6.56 -26.19 -13.28
C GLN A 722 -6.18 -24.78 -13.71
N PHE A 723 -7.13 -24.02 -14.24
CA PHE A 723 -6.87 -22.69 -14.78
C PHE A 723 -8.04 -21.73 -14.58
N ALA A 724 -7.74 -20.44 -14.54
CA ALA A 724 -8.72 -19.37 -14.45
C ALA A 724 -9.00 -18.77 -15.83
N ASP A 725 -10.28 -18.60 -16.13
CA ASP A 725 -10.80 -17.89 -17.31
C ASP A 725 -11.12 -16.45 -16.91
N GLN A 726 -10.09 -15.60 -16.83
CA GLN A 726 -10.20 -14.24 -16.28
C GLN A 726 -11.16 -13.35 -17.09
N GLU A 727 -11.20 -13.52 -18.41
CA GLU A 727 -12.08 -12.76 -19.31
C GLU A 727 -13.47 -13.42 -19.47
N GLY A 728 -13.69 -14.60 -18.85
CA GLY A 728 -14.95 -15.35 -18.92
C GLY A 728 -15.25 -15.94 -20.31
N TYR A 729 -14.25 -16.12 -21.16
CA TYR A 729 -14.38 -16.54 -22.55
C TYR A 729 -15.02 -17.92 -22.70
N LEU A 730 -14.56 -18.94 -21.96
CA LEU A 730 -15.09 -20.30 -21.99
C LEU A 730 -16.45 -20.41 -21.29
N ARG A 731 -16.67 -19.57 -20.27
CA ARG A 731 -17.96 -19.53 -19.56
C ARG A 731 -19.06 -18.93 -20.44
N LEU A 732 -18.76 -17.87 -21.18
CA LEU A 732 -19.73 -17.11 -21.98
C LEU A 732 -19.94 -17.69 -23.38
N ASN A 733 -19.05 -18.56 -23.87
CA ASN A 733 -19.11 -19.08 -25.24
C ASN A 733 -18.93 -20.60 -25.28
N GLN A 734 -20.00 -21.32 -25.64
CA GLN A 734 -19.93 -22.78 -25.80
C GLN A 734 -19.07 -23.19 -27.00
N VAL A 735 -19.12 -22.43 -28.09
CA VAL A 735 -18.29 -22.67 -29.30
C VAL A 735 -16.80 -22.59 -28.97
N ALA A 736 -16.41 -21.73 -28.02
CA ALA A 736 -15.02 -21.62 -27.57
C ALA A 736 -14.48 -22.90 -26.92
N ARG A 737 -15.34 -23.74 -26.33
CA ARG A 737 -14.93 -25.01 -25.73
C ARG A 737 -14.64 -26.04 -26.83
N ASP A 738 -15.47 -26.06 -27.85
CA ASP A 738 -15.29 -26.91 -29.03
C ASP A 738 -14.02 -26.49 -29.80
N GLU A 739 -13.80 -25.18 -29.96
CA GLU A 739 -12.56 -24.64 -30.55
C GLU A 739 -11.31 -25.01 -29.76
N LEU A 740 -11.38 -24.97 -28.43
CA LEU A 740 -10.26 -25.36 -27.55
C LEU A 740 -9.94 -26.85 -27.72
N THR A 741 -10.97 -27.69 -27.75
CA THR A 741 -10.83 -29.14 -27.90
C THR A 741 -10.28 -29.49 -29.28
N ALA A 742 -10.83 -28.89 -30.34
CA ALA A 742 -10.36 -29.10 -31.71
C ALA A 742 -8.90 -28.65 -31.90
N LEU A 743 -8.51 -27.49 -31.32
CA LEU A 743 -7.12 -27.04 -31.39
C LEU A 743 -6.19 -27.96 -30.59
N LEU A 744 -6.63 -28.46 -29.44
CA LEU A 744 -5.88 -29.43 -28.64
C LEU A 744 -5.61 -30.71 -29.44
N GLU A 745 -6.63 -31.25 -30.10
CA GLU A 745 -6.54 -32.41 -30.99
C GLU A 745 -5.59 -32.15 -32.16
N ASP A 746 -5.73 -31.04 -32.86
CA ASP A 746 -4.87 -30.67 -34.00
C ASP A 746 -3.40 -30.51 -33.61
N VAL A 747 -3.14 -29.90 -32.45
CA VAL A 747 -1.77 -29.71 -31.95
C VAL A 747 -1.14 -31.04 -31.55
N ILE A 748 -1.89 -31.91 -30.87
CA ILE A 748 -1.39 -33.22 -30.42
C ILE A 748 -1.22 -34.19 -31.59
N ALA A 749 -2.11 -34.15 -32.59
CA ALA A 749 -1.95 -34.87 -33.84
C ALA A 749 -0.70 -34.43 -34.62
N GLY A 750 -0.25 -33.19 -34.41
CA GLY A 750 0.86 -32.56 -35.13
C GLY A 750 0.44 -31.86 -36.41
N ASN A 751 -0.87 -31.62 -36.60
CA ASN A 751 -1.41 -30.85 -37.72
C ASN A 751 -1.10 -29.35 -37.57
N VAL A 752 -0.95 -28.88 -36.32
CA VAL A 752 -0.70 -27.48 -35.97
C VAL A 752 0.48 -27.38 -35.00
N ASP A 753 1.46 -26.55 -35.33
CA ASP A 753 2.49 -26.14 -34.36
C ASP A 753 1.95 -25.01 -33.47
N ILE A 754 1.78 -25.29 -32.18
CA ILE A 754 1.32 -24.30 -31.21
C ILE A 754 2.29 -23.12 -31.08
N ALA A 755 3.60 -23.33 -31.29
CA ALA A 755 4.59 -22.25 -31.25
C ALA A 755 4.28 -21.18 -32.30
N ASP A 756 3.81 -21.58 -33.48
CA ASP A 756 3.49 -20.67 -34.60
C ASP A 756 2.25 -19.82 -34.28
N LYS A 757 1.22 -20.47 -33.72
CA LYS A 757 -0.01 -19.79 -33.27
C LYS A 757 0.29 -18.77 -32.16
N LEU A 758 1.17 -19.12 -31.21
CA LEU A 758 1.58 -18.23 -30.13
C LEU A 758 2.41 -17.04 -30.64
N ARG A 759 3.30 -17.24 -31.65
CA ARG A 759 4.07 -16.15 -32.27
C ARG A 759 3.17 -15.08 -32.89
N GLY A 760 2.08 -15.47 -33.54
CA GLY A 760 1.10 -14.54 -34.10
C GLY A 760 0.39 -13.68 -33.04
N ARG A 761 0.08 -14.23 -31.86
CA ARG A 761 -0.53 -13.47 -30.74
C ARG A 761 0.47 -12.66 -29.92
N TRP A 762 1.72 -13.10 -29.80
CA TRP A 762 2.78 -12.39 -29.07
C TRP A 762 3.04 -10.99 -29.65
N GLY A 763 2.96 -10.82 -30.97
CA GLY A 763 3.13 -9.52 -31.62
C GLY A 763 1.97 -8.54 -31.37
N SER A 764 0.75 -9.04 -31.10
CA SER A 764 -0.47 -8.22 -31.04
C SER A 764 -0.88 -7.77 -29.63
N ARG A 765 -0.34 -8.36 -28.56
CA ARG A 765 -0.76 -8.11 -27.15
C ARG A 765 0.34 -7.51 -26.26
N SER A 766 1.42 -6.98 -26.84
CA SER A 766 2.56 -6.35 -26.14
C SER A 766 2.27 -4.96 -25.52
N THR A 767 1.03 -4.64 -25.16
CA THR A 767 0.64 -3.32 -24.61
C THR A 767 0.47 -3.30 -23.08
N GLY A 768 0.99 -4.31 -22.37
CA GLY A 768 1.10 -4.26 -20.91
C GLY A 768 2.23 -3.33 -20.45
N ARG A 769 2.01 -2.62 -19.33
CA ARG A 769 3.04 -1.79 -18.66
C ARG A 769 4.39 -2.51 -18.66
N PRO A 770 5.51 -1.83 -19.03
CA PRO A 770 6.83 -2.44 -18.95
C PRO A 770 7.10 -2.83 -17.50
N GLN A 771 7.07 -4.13 -17.20
CA GLN A 771 7.56 -4.64 -15.92
C GLN A 771 9.07 -4.39 -15.90
N GLN A 772 9.58 -3.84 -14.79
CA GLN A 772 11.03 -3.70 -14.62
C GLN A 772 11.72 -5.04 -14.89
N PRO A 773 12.88 -5.05 -15.56
CA PRO A 773 13.59 -6.28 -15.88
C PRO A 773 14.04 -7.00 -14.59
N MET A 774 13.24 -7.97 -14.14
CA MET A 774 13.65 -8.89 -13.09
C MET A 774 14.62 -9.90 -13.69
N ARG A 775 15.79 -10.10 -13.06
CA ARG A 775 16.68 -11.21 -13.44
C ARG A 775 16.05 -12.53 -12.99
N PRO A 776 15.73 -13.46 -13.91
CA PRO A 776 15.18 -14.76 -13.54
C PRO A 776 16.17 -15.52 -12.66
N THR A 777 15.67 -16.17 -11.61
CA THR A 777 16.47 -17.02 -10.72
C THR A 777 15.95 -18.44 -10.78
N VAL A 778 16.84 -19.42 -10.95
CA VAL A 778 16.49 -20.86 -10.93
C VAL A 778 17.25 -21.52 -9.78
N ARG A 779 16.55 -22.28 -8.95
CA ARG A 779 17.11 -23.01 -7.81
C ARG A 779 16.71 -24.48 -7.89
N PHE A 780 17.63 -25.36 -7.52
CA PHE A 780 17.39 -26.79 -7.42
C PHE A 780 17.48 -27.19 -5.95
N ASN A 781 16.52 -27.98 -5.47
CA ASN A 781 16.49 -28.48 -4.11
C ASN A 781 16.17 -29.98 -4.08
N ASN A 782 17.15 -30.77 -3.65
CA ASN A 782 17.04 -32.23 -3.49
C ASN A 782 16.73 -32.66 -2.05
N HIS A 783 16.61 -31.71 -1.12
CA HIS A 783 16.23 -31.99 0.27
C HIS A 783 14.70 -31.99 0.45
N TYR A 784 13.96 -31.34 -0.44
CA TYR A 784 12.50 -31.21 -0.36
C TYR A 784 11.75 -32.49 -0.72
N SER A 785 12.35 -33.38 -1.50
CA SER A 785 11.81 -34.71 -1.77
C SER A 785 12.95 -35.71 -1.82
N ARG A 786 12.77 -36.88 -1.18
CA ARG A 786 13.72 -37.99 -1.29
C ARG A 786 13.70 -38.66 -2.66
N ARG A 787 12.68 -38.38 -3.47
CA ARG A 787 12.39 -39.08 -4.73
C ARG A 787 12.47 -38.18 -5.96
N PHE A 788 12.32 -36.86 -5.80
CA PHE A 788 12.31 -35.90 -6.91
C PHE A 788 13.22 -34.69 -6.65
N THR A 789 13.80 -34.14 -7.71
CA THR A 789 14.46 -32.84 -7.67
C THR A 789 13.42 -31.73 -7.79
N VAL A 790 13.33 -30.84 -6.80
CA VAL A 790 12.44 -29.68 -6.87
C VAL A 790 13.18 -28.53 -7.57
N ARG A 791 12.65 -28.05 -8.69
CA ARG A 791 13.16 -26.88 -9.41
C ARG A 791 12.26 -25.67 -9.19
N GLU A 792 12.78 -24.64 -8.54
CA GLU A 792 12.08 -23.37 -8.31
C GLU A 792 12.57 -22.32 -9.32
N VAL A 793 11.63 -21.66 -9.99
CA VAL A 793 11.92 -20.58 -10.96
C VAL A 793 11.20 -19.31 -10.51
N VAL A 794 11.96 -18.25 -10.26
CA VAL A 794 11.45 -16.92 -9.89
C VAL A 794 11.72 -15.96 -11.05
N THR A 795 10.69 -15.41 -11.66
CA THR A 795 10.79 -14.51 -12.82
C THR A 795 9.59 -13.58 -12.88
N ALA A 796 9.71 -12.50 -13.65
CA ALA A 796 8.57 -11.66 -14.03
C ALA A 796 7.49 -12.52 -14.71
N ASN A 797 6.22 -12.28 -14.37
CA ASN A 797 5.11 -12.97 -15.02
C ASN A 797 5.02 -12.52 -16.48
N ALA A 798 4.74 -13.45 -17.38
CA ALA A 798 4.60 -13.16 -18.79
C ALA A 798 3.71 -14.20 -19.47
N TRP A 799 3.00 -13.79 -20.52
CA TRP A 799 2.05 -14.64 -21.24
C TRP A 799 2.73 -15.93 -21.75
N GLY A 800 2.10 -17.08 -21.53
CA GLY A 800 2.67 -18.39 -21.88
C GLY A 800 3.98 -18.73 -21.15
N LEU A 801 4.18 -18.24 -19.93
CA LEU A 801 5.39 -18.55 -19.15
C LEU A 801 5.53 -20.05 -18.89
N LEU A 802 4.47 -20.73 -18.44
CA LEU A 802 4.52 -22.16 -18.15
C LEU A 802 4.83 -22.97 -19.41
N TYR A 803 4.23 -22.65 -20.56
CA TYR A 803 4.56 -23.22 -21.87
C TYR A 803 6.06 -23.09 -22.19
N ARG A 804 6.63 -21.90 -22.03
CA ARG A 804 8.06 -21.68 -22.31
C ARG A 804 8.95 -22.50 -21.38
N LEU A 805 8.62 -22.58 -20.10
CA LEU A 805 9.38 -23.36 -19.13
C LEU A 805 9.30 -24.86 -19.42
N SER A 806 8.11 -25.39 -19.69
CA SER A 806 7.90 -26.80 -19.98
C SER A 806 8.45 -27.20 -21.35
N HIS A 807 8.38 -26.33 -22.36
CA HIS A 807 8.97 -26.56 -23.67
C HIS A 807 10.50 -26.65 -23.59
N VAL A 808 11.15 -25.73 -22.87
CA VAL A 808 12.61 -25.77 -22.66
C VAL A 808 13.03 -27.01 -21.88
N LEU A 809 12.24 -27.42 -20.87
CA LEU A 809 12.46 -28.67 -20.16
C LEU A 809 12.36 -29.85 -21.12
N SER A 810 11.23 -30.00 -21.82
CA SER A 810 11.02 -31.11 -22.75
C SER A 810 12.08 -31.20 -23.86
N ALA A 811 12.58 -30.06 -24.35
CA ALA A 811 13.63 -30.03 -25.37
C ALA A 811 15.02 -30.45 -24.86
N ARG A 812 15.24 -30.44 -23.54
CA ARG A 812 16.52 -30.75 -22.90
C ARG A 812 16.56 -32.15 -22.26
N GLY A 813 15.44 -32.88 -22.27
CA GLY A 813 15.23 -34.09 -21.48
C GLY A 813 15.06 -33.78 -20.00
#